data_AF-A0A6N2UFI2-F1
#
_entry.id   AF-A0A6N2UFI2-F1
#
_cell.length_a   1.000
_cell.length_b   1.000
_cell.length_c   1.000
_cell.angle_alpha   90.00
_cell.angle_beta   90.00
_cell.angle_gamma   90.00
#
_symmetry.space_group_name_H-M   'P 1'
#
loop_
_entity.id
_entity.type
_entity.pdbx_description
1 polymer ?
#
loop_
_entity_poly.entity_id
_entity_poly.type
_entity_poly.pdbx_seq_one_letter_code
_entity_poly.pdbx_strand_id
1 'polypeptide(L)'
;MYPVSDGFLRAVKSNTRKYYWTGTIVTKGGMTYEFGAKEILKGSGYISRQCCGSTEIELGTVYAAEMGITLLSDIDRYTLEDAQVTLVFHLVLADGSVEDVPMGVFEVSEANRLAKCLELKAYDFMLRFDKSFNGFETVGTAYDFIALCCKMCRVELAHKRAEIDAMPNGGVTLSVYTENDIETCRDVLFYVAQVLGGFFIINREGKLELRKYGKDPVMKVEQRHRFSSSFSDFITRYTAVSSTNKQTQIAEYYALDPDNGLTMNLGVNPLLQFGLAETREMLCRNILTDLSEIRYVPFDSDTIGNPALDVGDVLRFAGGQADEGQITCITSIQQKIGGRQSLKCVGKNPRLAQAKSRNDKNISGLLNQIQDNEKTGKIGIHTFTNASVYEIGQTRMKLISIQFASFEENHMQFFAQVVVDVAADPVERSAEAVGTVVIPFPNGGSNGESGSSTDGSDGTGETSDAGNSENDVAGNEVGNTSGNENTGSTDDVSGGSDSGSGSGGGSEVSVDVCLPVKWQEDGQAFCHVVFEFNNEEIVEHCPVETWHSGKHILSLYYPIEKIVANYTNTFNVYLWMENGSGTVDVGDCIASVSGQAMAAGEAWDGKLEVEDYTTRFAIGGGLNVNGFRDSLSVQMKETVNRGFEVYFAERAGISGFCRPVEMEGV
;
A
#
# COMPACT_ATOMS: atom_id res chain seq x y z
N MET A 1 3.84 36.71 -2.56
CA MET A 1 4.87 37.33 -1.71
C MET A 1 4.17 38.08 -0.59
N TYR A 2 4.69 38.05 0.63
CA TYR A 2 4.15 38.84 1.73
C TYR A 2 4.26 40.35 1.42
N PRO A 3 3.20 41.16 1.62
CA PRO A 3 3.24 42.58 1.33
C PRO A 3 4.22 43.30 2.26
N VAL A 4 5.18 44.01 1.67
CA VAL A 4 6.22 44.78 2.36
C VAL A 4 6.45 46.10 1.65
N SER A 5 7.05 47.08 2.33
CA SER A 5 7.29 48.40 1.76
C SER A 5 8.39 48.39 0.68
N ASP A 6 8.37 49.39 -0.20
CA ASP A 6 9.48 49.64 -1.13
C ASP A 6 10.79 49.98 -0.40
N GLY A 7 10.70 50.48 0.84
CA GLY A 7 11.84 50.66 1.74
C GLY A 7 12.47 49.32 2.09
N PHE A 8 11.65 48.35 2.48
CA PHE A 8 12.08 46.98 2.78
C PHE A 8 12.74 46.31 1.58
N LEU A 9 12.11 46.36 0.40
CA LEU A 9 12.63 45.74 -0.81
C LEU A 9 14.00 46.31 -1.25
N ARG A 10 14.27 47.57 -0.93
CA ARG A 10 15.59 48.20 -1.13
C ARG A 10 16.58 47.79 -0.04
N ALA A 11 16.17 47.84 1.22
CA ALA A 11 17.02 47.53 2.37
C ALA A 11 17.46 46.06 2.39
N VAL A 12 16.59 45.12 2.02
CA VAL A 12 16.89 43.68 2.03
C VAL A 12 17.98 43.29 1.01
N LYS A 13 18.13 44.08 -0.06
CA LYS A 13 19.16 43.94 -1.11
C LYS A 13 20.47 44.63 -0.75
N SER A 14 20.53 45.40 0.34
CA SER A 14 21.73 46.10 0.76
C SER A 14 22.77 45.14 1.35
N ASN A 15 24.04 45.36 1.02
CA ASN A 15 25.16 44.59 1.57
C ASN A 15 25.30 44.78 3.10
N THR A 16 24.79 45.88 3.66
CA THR A 16 24.93 46.23 5.08
C THR A 16 23.57 46.32 5.77
N ARG A 17 22.69 45.34 5.54
CA ARG A 17 21.38 45.28 6.22
C ARG A 17 21.55 44.94 7.70
N LYS A 18 20.78 45.62 8.55
CA LYS A 18 20.67 45.32 9.99
C LYS A 18 19.31 44.69 10.24
N TYR A 19 19.31 43.51 10.82
CA TYR A 19 18.09 42.79 11.16
C TYR A 19 18.28 41.99 12.44
N TYR A 20 17.17 41.65 13.09
CA TYR A 20 17.14 40.76 14.24
C TYR A 20 15.83 39.96 14.24
N TRP A 21 15.79 38.94 15.08
CA TRP A 21 14.65 38.04 15.23
C TRP A 21 14.14 38.12 16.65
N THR A 22 12.82 38.05 16.78
CA THR A 22 12.16 37.85 18.06
C THR A 22 11.14 36.73 17.92
N GLY A 23 10.70 36.19 19.04
CA GLY A 23 9.55 35.32 19.07
C GLY A 23 8.88 35.28 20.42
N THR A 24 7.69 34.70 20.41
CA THR A 24 6.84 34.57 21.58
C THR A 24 6.36 33.14 21.67
N ILE A 25 6.50 32.54 22.85
CA ILE A 25 5.97 31.22 23.19
C ILE A 25 4.78 31.42 24.11
N VAL A 26 3.60 30.96 23.73
CA VAL A 26 2.39 30.97 24.54
C VAL A 26 2.03 29.53 24.88
N THR A 27 2.13 29.16 26.16
CA THR A 27 1.76 27.81 26.59
C THR A 27 0.25 27.63 26.58
N LYS A 28 -0.20 26.37 26.58
CA LYS A 28 -1.63 26.03 26.70
C LYS A 28 -2.29 26.63 27.95
N GLY A 29 -1.52 26.81 29.02
CA GLY A 29 -1.97 27.47 30.25
C GLY A 29 -2.03 29.00 30.19
N GLY A 30 -1.71 29.62 29.05
CA GLY A 30 -1.72 31.07 28.85
C GLY A 30 -0.46 31.80 29.31
N MET A 31 0.58 31.08 29.75
CA MET A 31 1.85 31.69 30.11
C MET A 31 2.60 32.11 28.85
N THR A 32 3.10 33.34 28.84
CA THR A 32 3.81 33.93 27.69
C THR A 32 5.28 34.11 28.00
N TYR A 33 6.15 33.63 27.12
CA TYR A 33 7.60 33.80 27.18
C TYR A 33 8.08 34.48 25.90
N GLU A 34 8.74 35.63 26.03
CA GLU A 34 9.35 36.34 24.91
C GLU A 34 10.84 36.02 24.84
N PHE A 35 11.36 35.91 23.62
CA PHE A 35 12.78 35.74 23.38
C PHE A 35 13.24 36.63 22.22
N GLY A 36 14.47 37.14 22.31
CA GLY A 36 15.10 37.94 21.28
C GLY A 36 16.31 37.23 20.68
N ALA A 37 17.08 37.99 19.91
CA ALA A 37 18.26 37.47 19.21
C ALA A 37 19.38 36.98 20.13
N LYS A 38 19.40 37.38 21.42
CA LYS A 38 20.45 36.97 22.38
C LYS A 38 20.20 35.59 22.95
N GLU A 39 18.94 35.23 23.08
CA GLU A 39 18.49 33.95 23.63
C GLU A 39 18.56 32.84 22.56
N ILE A 40 18.53 33.19 21.28
CA ILE A 40 18.62 32.22 20.18
C ILE A 40 20.08 31.77 20.00
N LEU A 41 20.32 30.46 20.11
CA LEU A 41 21.64 29.88 19.85
C LEU A 41 22.01 30.09 18.38
N LYS A 42 23.20 30.61 18.12
CA LYS A 42 23.63 30.96 16.76
C LYS A 42 23.65 29.73 15.85
N GLY A 43 22.91 29.80 14.75
CA GLY A 43 22.89 28.77 13.70
C GLY A 43 21.95 27.59 13.96
N SER A 44 21.23 27.56 15.09
CA SER A 44 20.25 26.50 15.40
C SER A 44 18.90 26.72 14.72
N GLY A 45 18.49 27.98 14.57
CA GLY A 45 17.15 28.32 14.12
C GLY A 45 16.93 28.16 12.62
N TYR A 46 15.81 27.56 12.21
CA TYR A 46 15.36 27.52 10.83
C TYR A 46 13.84 27.44 10.72
N ILE A 47 13.33 27.84 9.55
CA ILE A 47 11.95 27.64 9.12
C ILE A 47 12.00 26.99 7.74
N SER A 48 11.29 25.90 7.55
CA SER A 48 11.21 25.16 6.29
C SER A 48 9.76 25.10 5.81
N ARG A 49 9.54 25.37 4.53
CA ARG A 49 8.25 25.22 3.85
C ARG A 49 8.45 24.54 2.51
N GLN A 50 7.49 23.72 2.11
CA GLN A 50 7.48 23.07 0.80
C GLN A 50 6.04 22.86 0.32
N CYS A 51 5.84 22.82 -0.99
CA CYS A 51 4.57 22.51 -1.63
C CYS A 51 4.71 21.40 -2.69
N CYS A 52 5.87 20.76 -2.80
CA CYS A 52 6.08 19.61 -3.68
C CYS A 52 7.06 18.67 -3.00
N GLY A 53 7.01 17.40 -3.39
CA GLY A 53 8.10 16.46 -3.17
C GLY A 53 9.42 16.92 -3.80
N SER A 54 10.44 16.06 -3.70
CA SER A 54 11.83 16.42 -4.05
C SER A 54 12.14 16.44 -5.55
N THR A 55 11.25 15.93 -6.41
CA THR A 55 11.59 15.65 -7.82
C THR A 55 10.65 16.25 -8.85
N GLU A 56 9.37 16.42 -8.54
CA GLU A 56 8.35 16.86 -9.51
C GLU A 56 7.39 17.87 -8.88
N ILE A 57 6.82 18.72 -9.73
CA ILE A 57 5.75 19.63 -9.34
C ILE A 57 4.48 18.80 -9.11
N GLU A 58 3.85 19.01 -7.97
CA GLU A 58 2.65 18.27 -7.57
C GLU A 58 1.47 19.23 -7.42
N LEU A 59 0.26 18.69 -7.62
CA LEU A 59 -1.01 19.36 -7.33
C LEU A 59 -1.66 18.69 -6.13
N GLY A 60 -2.38 19.49 -5.34
CA GLY A 60 -3.11 19.00 -4.19
C GLY A 60 -2.30 18.90 -2.91
N THR A 61 -0.98 19.08 -2.94
CA THR A 61 -0.14 18.84 -1.75
C THR A 61 -0.55 19.67 -0.54
N VAL A 62 -0.46 19.05 0.64
CA VAL A 62 -0.85 19.64 1.92
C VAL A 62 0.29 19.43 2.93
N TYR A 63 1.42 20.09 2.70
CA TYR A 63 2.60 19.95 3.56
C TYR A 63 2.55 20.91 4.75
N ALA A 64 2.97 20.42 5.92
CA ALA A 64 3.17 21.24 7.11
C ALA A 64 4.51 22.00 7.01
N ALA A 65 4.50 23.28 7.37
CA ALA A 65 5.73 24.03 7.61
C ALA A 65 6.37 23.59 8.93
N GLU A 66 7.69 23.51 8.95
CA GLU A 66 8.48 23.12 10.12
C GLU A 66 9.31 24.30 10.61
N MET A 67 9.40 24.45 11.93
CA MET A 67 10.28 25.39 12.60
C MET A 67 11.10 24.66 13.65
N GLY A 68 12.42 24.83 13.59
CA GLY A 68 13.33 24.36 14.62
C GLY A 68 14.09 25.53 15.22
N ILE A 69 14.22 25.60 16.54
CA ILE A 69 15.00 26.64 17.21
C ILE A 69 15.57 26.14 18.54
N THR A 70 16.80 26.54 18.86
CA THR A 70 17.40 26.30 20.18
C THR A 70 17.55 27.61 20.93
N LEU A 71 16.98 27.68 22.14
CA LEU A 71 16.95 28.84 23.01
C LEU A 71 17.79 28.59 24.28
N LEU A 72 18.54 29.59 24.74
CA LEU A 72 19.13 29.60 26.07
C LEU A 72 18.03 29.98 27.07
N SER A 73 17.35 28.98 27.61
CA SER A 73 16.15 29.19 28.42
C SER A 73 15.92 28.08 29.44
N ASP A 74 15.50 28.49 30.62
CA ASP A 74 15.15 27.61 31.75
C ASP A 74 13.65 27.26 31.80
N ILE A 75 12.85 27.63 30.78
CA ILE A 75 11.41 27.31 30.70
C ILE A 75 11.18 25.81 30.94
N ASP A 76 10.18 25.43 31.72
CA ASP A 76 9.88 24.01 31.91
C ASP A 76 9.37 23.36 30.61
N ARG A 77 10.12 22.40 30.08
CA ARG A 77 9.81 21.71 28.82
C ARG A 77 8.47 20.99 28.86
N TYR A 78 8.02 20.54 30.03
CA TYR A 78 6.73 19.84 30.18
C TYR A 78 5.53 20.77 30.05
N THR A 79 5.76 22.09 30.05
CA THR A 79 4.70 23.10 29.83
C THR A 79 4.56 23.51 28.36
N LEU A 80 5.40 22.95 27.48
CA LEU A 80 5.53 23.38 26.09
C LEU A 80 4.82 22.49 25.09
N GLU A 81 4.25 21.36 25.50
CA GLU A 81 3.38 20.57 24.64
C GLU A 81 2.16 21.42 24.20
N ASP A 82 1.84 21.40 22.91
CA ASP A 82 0.82 22.24 22.26
C ASP A 82 1.04 23.76 22.41
N ALA A 83 2.21 24.22 22.87
CA ALA A 83 2.49 25.63 22.99
C ALA A 83 2.61 26.28 21.60
N GLN A 84 2.16 27.53 21.48
CA GLN A 84 2.25 28.28 20.23
C GLN A 84 3.52 29.12 20.22
N VAL A 85 4.29 29.02 19.14
CA VAL A 85 5.47 29.84 18.87
C VAL A 85 5.20 30.73 17.69
N THR A 86 5.35 32.04 17.88
CA THR A 86 5.34 33.03 16.80
C THR A 86 6.74 33.58 16.61
N LEU A 87 7.14 33.78 15.34
CA LEU A 87 8.44 34.35 14.99
C LEU A 87 8.25 35.60 14.14
N VAL A 88 9.05 36.63 14.42
CA VAL A 88 9.04 37.89 13.68
C VAL A 88 10.45 38.24 13.23
N PHE A 89 10.58 38.60 11.96
CA PHE A 89 11.79 39.16 11.38
C PHE A 89 11.69 40.68 11.38
N HIS A 90 12.68 41.36 11.95
CA HIS A 90 12.73 42.81 12.03
C HIS A 90 13.84 43.34 11.12
N LEU A 91 13.49 44.19 10.14
CA LEU A 91 14.46 44.87 9.28
C LEU A 91 14.57 46.34 9.65
N VAL A 92 15.79 46.81 9.91
CA VAL A 92 16.04 48.25 10.10
C VAL A 92 16.20 48.92 8.73
N LEU A 93 15.33 49.86 8.43
CA LEU A 93 15.32 50.64 7.20
C LEU A 93 16.39 51.76 7.23
N ALA A 94 16.59 52.42 6.09
CA ALA A 94 17.63 53.44 5.93
C ALA A 94 17.37 54.71 6.76
N ASP A 95 16.11 55.00 7.08
CA ASP A 95 15.67 56.10 7.95
C ASP A 95 15.75 55.74 9.45
N GLY A 96 16.14 54.50 9.77
CA GLY A 96 16.22 53.99 11.14
C GLY A 96 14.92 53.41 11.68
N SER A 97 13.82 53.43 10.92
CA SER A 97 12.60 52.73 11.33
C SER A 97 12.78 51.22 11.23
N VAL A 98 11.94 50.47 11.94
CA VAL A 98 11.94 49.00 11.88
C VAL A 98 10.66 48.55 11.20
N GLU A 99 10.79 47.65 10.23
CA GLU A 99 9.67 46.99 9.56
C GLU A 99 9.65 45.51 9.93
N ASP A 100 8.48 45.06 10.39
CA ASP A 100 8.26 43.74 10.95
C ASP A 100 7.62 42.83 9.91
N VAL A 101 8.18 41.64 9.75
CA VAL A 101 7.67 40.60 8.86
C VAL A 101 7.37 39.36 9.69
N PRO A 102 6.08 38.98 9.86
CA PRO A 102 5.73 37.75 10.54
C PRO A 102 6.22 36.55 9.74
N MET A 103 6.79 35.59 10.46
CA MET A 103 7.42 34.41 9.89
C MET A 103 6.64 33.12 10.16
N GLY A 104 5.43 33.22 10.71
CA GLY A 104 4.50 32.11 10.91
C GLY A 104 4.12 31.89 12.36
N VAL A 105 3.07 31.08 12.54
CA VAL A 105 2.59 30.56 13.81
C VAL A 105 2.79 29.05 13.80
N PHE A 106 3.46 28.52 14.82
CA PHE A 106 3.80 27.11 14.92
C PHE A 106 3.35 26.55 16.27
N GLU A 107 3.02 25.27 16.31
CA GLU A 107 2.64 24.51 17.50
C GLU A 107 3.78 23.56 17.85
N VAL A 108 4.26 23.63 19.08
CA VAL A 108 5.39 22.83 19.55
C VAL A 108 4.99 21.35 19.60
N SER A 109 5.76 20.54 18.90
CA SER A 109 5.63 19.08 18.89
C SER A 109 6.72 18.41 19.73
N GLU A 110 7.93 18.97 19.76
CA GLU A 110 9.04 18.43 20.56
C GLU A 110 9.72 19.55 21.33
N ALA A 111 10.02 19.29 22.61
CA ALA A 111 10.78 20.19 23.47
C ALA A 111 11.87 19.41 24.22
N ASN A 112 13.09 19.48 23.71
CA ASN A 112 14.26 18.77 24.23
C ASN A 112 15.15 19.71 25.05
N ARG A 113 15.77 19.18 26.11
CA ARG A 113 16.71 19.96 26.95
C ARG A 113 18.12 19.40 26.83
N LEU A 114 19.04 20.26 26.41
CA LEU A 114 20.48 20.00 26.36
C LEU A 114 21.21 21.03 27.24
N ALA A 115 21.57 20.64 28.47
CA ALA A 115 22.12 21.54 29.50
C ALA A 115 21.20 22.77 29.75
N LYS A 116 21.65 23.99 29.46
CA LYS A 116 20.88 25.24 29.56
C LYS A 116 20.12 25.61 28.29
N CYS A 117 20.18 24.76 27.27
CA CYS A 117 19.52 24.98 26.00
C CYS A 117 18.21 24.20 25.93
N LEU A 118 17.18 24.85 25.42
CA LEU A 118 15.87 24.31 25.09
C LEU A 118 15.76 24.25 23.57
N GLU A 119 15.72 23.05 23.02
CA GLU A 119 15.52 22.81 21.60
C GLU A 119 14.05 22.53 21.33
N LEU A 120 13.45 23.34 20.45
CA LEU A 120 12.06 23.24 20.07
C LEU A 120 11.97 22.84 18.61
N LYS A 121 11.11 21.86 18.34
CA LYS A 121 10.56 21.63 17.01
C LYS A 121 9.06 21.86 17.04
N ALA A 122 8.58 22.63 16.09
CA ALA A 122 7.20 23.03 15.99
C ALA A 122 6.76 23.00 14.53
N TYR A 123 5.49 22.72 14.30
CA TYR A 123 4.89 22.67 12.97
C TYR A 123 3.73 23.66 12.88
N ASP A 124 3.39 24.11 11.69
CA ASP A 124 2.19 24.95 11.54
C ASP A 124 0.89 24.18 11.82
N PHE A 125 -0.24 24.87 11.73
CA PHE A 125 -1.55 24.26 11.97
C PHE A 125 -1.98 23.24 10.90
N MET A 126 -1.13 22.92 9.91
CA MET A 126 -1.43 21.87 8.95
C MET A 126 -1.53 20.49 9.60
N LEU A 127 -0.78 20.25 10.70
CA LEU A 127 -0.87 19.01 11.48
C LEU A 127 -2.26 18.78 12.08
N ARG A 128 -3.04 19.83 12.33
CA ARG A 128 -4.41 19.70 12.87
C ARG A 128 -5.37 19.02 11.88
N PHE A 129 -5.02 18.96 10.59
CA PHE A 129 -5.81 18.30 9.55
C PHE A 129 -5.62 16.77 9.49
N ASP A 130 -4.73 16.18 10.30
CA ASP A 130 -4.60 14.72 10.47
C ASP A 130 -5.76 14.09 11.27
N LYS A 131 -6.82 14.85 11.49
CA LYS A 131 -8.04 14.40 12.15
C LYS A 131 -8.86 13.54 11.21
N SER A 132 -9.34 12.39 11.70
CA SER A 132 -10.22 11.49 10.97
C SER A 132 -11.45 12.21 10.42
N PHE A 133 -11.76 11.96 9.16
CA PHE A 133 -12.90 12.52 8.46
C PHE A 133 -13.97 11.45 8.28
N ASN A 134 -14.99 11.47 9.16
CA ASN A 134 -16.10 10.50 9.10
C ASN A 134 -17.28 11.00 8.23
N GLY A 135 -16.99 11.82 7.23
CA GLY A 135 -18.01 12.44 6.37
C GLY A 135 -18.54 11.46 5.31
N PHE A 136 -19.20 10.39 5.74
CA PHE A 136 -19.96 9.53 4.84
C PHE A 136 -21.05 10.37 4.15
N GLU A 137 -21.12 10.31 2.81
CA GLU A 137 -22.18 10.95 2.00
C GLU A 137 -22.27 12.48 2.12
N THR A 138 -21.12 13.17 2.06
CA THR A 138 -21.09 14.64 2.07
C THR A 138 -21.18 15.17 0.64
N VAL A 139 -22.14 16.05 0.38
CA VAL A 139 -22.30 16.78 -0.89
C VAL A 139 -22.14 18.27 -0.63
N GLY A 140 -21.33 18.96 -1.43
CA GLY A 140 -21.10 20.38 -1.26
C GLY A 140 -20.16 20.96 -2.32
N THR A 141 -19.98 22.27 -2.29
CA THR A 141 -18.97 22.96 -3.11
C THR A 141 -17.57 22.77 -2.53
N ALA A 142 -16.53 23.10 -3.30
CA ALA A 142 -15.15 23.08 -2.81
C ALA A 142 -14.99 23.90 -1.51
N TYR A 143 -15.65 25.05 -1.40
CA TYR A 143 -15.64 25.85 -0.18
C TYR A 143 -16.29 25.14 1.01
N ASP A 144 -17.39 24.40 0.79
CA ASP A 144 -18.09 23.69 1.87
C ASP A 144 -17.20 22.62 2.51
N PHE A 145 -16.47 21.87 1.68
CA PHE A 145 -15.48 20.89 2.15
C PHE A 145 -14.36 21.56 2.95
N ILE A 146 -13.79 22.65 2.42
CA ILE A 146 -12.72 23.39 3.11
C ILE A 146 -13.22 23.94 4.46
N ALA A 147 -14.40 24.57 4.47
CA ALA A 147 -14.98 25.15 5.67
C ALA A 147 -15.31 24.07 6.73
N LEU A 148 -15.77 22.89 6.31
CA LEU A 148 -16.00 21.76 7.19
C LEU A 148 -14.70 21.27 7.84
N CYS A 149 -13.65 21.06 7.04
CA CYS A 149 -12.32 20.67 7.53
C CYS A 149 -11.76 21.73 8.50
N CYS A 150 -11.80 23.01 8.12
CA CYS A 150 -11.38 24.13 8.97
C CYS A 150 -12.11 24.15 10.32
N LYS A 151 -13.43 23.95 10.32
CA LYS A 151 -14.24 23.88 11.55
C LYS A 151 -13.88 22.68 12.42
N MET A 152 -13.67 21.51 11.82
CA MET A 152 -13.30 20.28 12.54
C MET A 152 -11.91 20.36 13.16
N CYS A 153 -10.98 21.02 12.47
CA CYS A 153 -9.57 21.16 12.84
C CYS A 153 -9.25 22.44 13.61
N ARG A 154 -10.24 23.33 13.81
CA ARG A 154 -10.10 24.63 14.51
C ARG A 154 -9.01 25.50 13.88
N VAL A 155 -9.06 25.62 12.55
CA VAL A 155 -8.19 26.49 11.75
C VAL A 155 -9.07 27.46 10.97
N GLU A 156 -8.67 28.73 10.91
CA GLU A 156 -9.39 29.73 10.14
C GLU A 156 -9.02 29.66 8.65
N LEU A 157 -9.99 29.90 7.76
CA LEU A 157 -9.76 29.99 6.32
C LEU A 157 -9.43 31.44 5.94
N ALA A 158 -8.37 31.64 5.16
CA ALA A 158 -7.97 32.96 4.67
C ALA A 158 -8.92 33.50 3.59
N HIS A 159 -9.47 32.61 2.76
CA HIS A 159 -10.34 32.95 1.65
C HIS A 159 -11.80 33.15 2.05
N LYS A 160 -12.47 34.03 1.31
CA LYS A 160 -13.93 34.15 1.36
C LYS A 160 -14.58 33.19 0.37
N ARG A 161 -15.84 32.82 0.64
CA ARG A 161 -16.63 31.97 -0.27
C ARG A 161 -16.63 32.48 -1.72
N ALA A 162 -16.90 33.77 -1.90
CA ALA A 162 -16.93 34.39 -3.23
C ALA A 162 -15.60 34.29 -4.00
N GLU A 163 -14.46 34.19 -3.29
CA GLU A 163 -13.15 34.04 -3.92
C GLU A 163 -12.94 32.61 -4.42
N ILE A 164 -13.30 31.60 -3.61
CA ILE A 164 -13.22 30.19 -4.00
C ILE A 164 -14.23 29.88 -5.12
N ASP A 165 -15.47 30.35 -5.00
CA ASP A 165 -16.52 30.10 -6.00
C ASP A 165 -16.21 30.73 -7.36
N ALA A 166 -15.43 31.83 -7.37
CA ALA A 166 -14.96 32.47 -8.60
C ALA A 166 -13.82 31.70 -9.29
N MET A 167 -13.17 30.75 -8.61
CA MET A 167 -12.13 29.93 -9.21
C MET A 167 -12.73 28.89 -10.16
N PRO A 168 -11.98 28.46 -11.20
CA PRO A 168 -12.34 27.28 -11.98
C PRO A 168 -12.65 26.10 -11.05
N ASN A 169 -13.77 25.42 -11.30
CA ASN A 169 -14.29 24.30 -10.51
C ASN A 169 -14.79 24.63 -9.08
N GLY A 170 -14.64 25.87 -8.58
CA GLY A 170 -14.99 26.21 -7.20
C GLY A 170 -16.48 26.14 -6.89
N GLY A 171 -17.32 26.61 -7.81
CA GLY A 171 -18.78 26.57 -7.68
C GLY A 171 -19.43 25.25 -8.10
N VAL A 172 -18.65 24.22 -8.45
CA VAL A 172 -19.19 22.91 -8.84
C VAL A 172 -19.55 22.13 -7.60
N THR A 173 -20.72 21.50 -7.61
CA THR A 173 -21.14 20.59 -6.53
C THR A 173 -20.38 19.28 -6.66
N LEU A 174 -19.60 18.95 -5.63
CA LEU A 174 -18.83 17.73 -5.50
C LEU A 174 -19.48 16.82 -4.44
N SER A 175 -19.27 15.52 -4.56
CA SER A 175 -19.90 14.51 -3.70
C SER A 175 -18.90 13.43 -3.30
N VAL A 176 -18.87 13.09 -2.01
CA VAL A 176 -18.04 12.03 -1.43
C VAL A 176 -18.95 10.88 -1.01
N TYR A 177 -18.73 9.67 -1.55
CA TYR A 177 -19.54 8.46 -1.28
C TYR A 177 -18.77 7.40 -0.48
N THR A 178 -19.46 6.41 0.07
CA THR A 178 -18.93 5.41 1.02
C THR A 178 -17.68 4.65 0.57
N GLU A 179 -17.47 4.43 -0.73
CA GLU A 179 -16.28 3.78 -1.29
C GLU A 179 -15.18 4.78 -1.69
N ASN A 180 -14.80 5.67 -0.76
CA ASN A 180 -13.72 6.63 -0.97
C ASN A 180 -12.50 6.25 -0.12
N ASP A 181 -11.33 6.72 -0.57
CA ASP A 181 -10.04 6.52 0.13
C ASP A 181 -9.71 7.77 0.98
N ILE A 182 -10.71 8.45 1.53
CA ILE A 182 -10.55 9.65 2.36
C ILE A 182 -10.60 9.24 3.83
N GLU A 183 -9.45 9.30 4.51
CA GLU A 183 -9.36 8.95 5.92
C GLU A 183 -9.33 10.18 6.82
N THR A 184 -8.66 11.24 6.37
CA THR A 184 -8.39 12.44 7.16
C THR A 184 -8.88 13.72 6.49
N CYS A 185 -8.99 14.80 7.28
CA CYS A 185 -9.30 16.12 6.73
C CYS A 185 -8.19 16.60 5.76
N ARG A 186 -6.95 16.14 5.95
CA ARG A 186 -5.83 16.42 5.05
C ARG A 186 -6.06 15.79 3.67
N ASP A 187 -6.61 14.58 3.60
CA ASP A 187 -6.94 13.92 2.32
C ASP A 187 -8.04 14.68 1.58
N VAL A 188 -9.07 15.16 2.30
CA VAL A 188 -10.10 16.02 1.70
C VAL A 188 -9.47 17.27 1.10
N LEU A 189 -8.62 17.98 1.86
CA LEU A 189 -7.93 19.17 1.37
C LEU A 189 -7.05 18.84 0.17
N PHE A 190 -6.40 17.68 0.15
CA PHE A 190 -5.57 17.25 -0.96
C PHE A 190 -6.39 17.13 -2.25
N TYR A 191 -7.49 16.38 -2.22
CA TYR A 191 -8.35 16.19 -3.37
C TYR A 191 -9.04 17.48 -3.82
N VAL A 192 -9.48 18.33 -2.87
CA VAL A 192 -10.08 19.63 -3.19
C VAL A 192 -9.07 20.56 -3.85
N ALA A 193 -7.82 20.61 -3.36
CA ALA A 193 -6.78 21.43 -3.97
C ALA A 193 -6.44 20.96 -5.39
N GLN A 194 -6.46 19.65 -5.67
CA GLN A 194 -6.32 19.15 -7.04
C GLN A 194 -7.46 19.64 -7.94
N VAL A 195 -8.72 19.55 -7.48
CA VAL A 195 -9.89 20.01 -8.24
C VAL A 195 -9.79 21.51 -8.56
N LEU A 196 -9.30 22.30 -7.61
CA LEU A 196 -9.10 23.74 -7.78
C LEU A 196 -7.81 24.10 -8.54
N GLY A 197 -6.93 23.14 -8.87
CA GLY A 197 -5.69 23.39 -9.61
C GLY A 197 -4.59 24.07 -8.78
N GLY A 198 -4.50 23.80 -7.48
CA GLY A 198 -3.54 24.44 -6.57
C GLY A 198 -3.03 23.53 -5.45
N PHE A 199 -2.57 24.16 -4.38
CA PHE A 199 -2.09 23.51 -3.15
C PHE A 199 -2.44 24.37 -1.93
N PHE A 200 -2.60 23.73 -0.76
CA PHE A 200 -2.90 24.43 0.48
C PHE A 200 -1.63 24.68 1.31
N ILE A 201 -1.60 25.82 1.97
CA ILE A 201 -0.58 26.17 2.96
C ILE A 201 -1.23 26.81 4.18
N ILE A 202 -0.53 26.81 5.31
CA ILE A 202 -0.84 27.72 6.41
C ILE A 202 -0.05 29.02 6.19
N ASN A 203 -0.78 30.11 6.05
CA ASN A 203 -0.18 31.43 5.86
C ASN A 203 0.50 31.92 7.15
N ARG A 204 1.16 33.08 7.06
CA ARG A 204 1.92 33.64 8.19
C ARG A 204 1.07 34.03 9.41
N GLU A 205 -0.24 34.14 9.24
CA GLU A 205 -1.22 34.43 10.31
C GLU A 205 -1.79 33.15 10.95
N GLY A 206 -1.39 31.96 10.49
CA GLY A 206 -1.96 30.70 10.96
C GLY A 206 -3.29 30.32 10.29
N LYS A 207 -3.63 30.92 9.14
CA LYS A 207 -4.86 30.61 8.39
C LYS A 207 -4.57 29.70 7.21
N LEU A 208 -5.49 28.81 6.88
CA LEU A 208 -5.43 27.98 5.68
C LEU A 208 -5.61 28.87 4.44
N GLU A 209 -4.69 28.81 3.49
CA GLU A 209 -4.67 29.58 2.25
C GLU A 209 -4.48 28.62 1.07
N LEU A 210 -5.28 28.77 0.01
CA LEU A 210 -5.10 28.05 -1.24
C LEU A 210 -4.22 28.91 -2.16
N ARG A 211 -3.11 28.34 -2.63
CA ARG A 211 -2.27 28.97 -3.64
C ARG A 211 -2.30 28.19 -4.95
N LYS A 212 -2.17 28.92 -6.04
CA LYS A 212 -2.02 28.38 -7.39
C LYS A 212 -0.64 28.71 -7.92
N TYR A 213 -0.15 27.86 -8.82
CA TYR A 213 1.04 28.16 -9.59
C TYR A 213 0.74 29.28 -10.59
N GLY A 214 1.59 30.31 -10.63
CA GLY A 214 1.37 31.50 -11.46
C GLY A 214 2.50 31.74 -12.46
N LYS A 215 2.33 32.73 -13.34
CA LYS A 215 3.35 33.16 -14.30
C LYS A 215 4.02 34.49 -13.93
N ASP A 216 3.44 35.24 -13.01
CA ASP A 216 3.83 36.62 -12.74
C ASP A 216 4.98 36.70 -11.73
N PRO A 217 6.18 37.15 -12.14
CA PRO A 217 7.33 37.18 -11.25
C PRO A 217 7.20 38.29 -10.20
N VAL A 218 7.35 37.93 -8.93
CA VAL A 218 7.29 38.87 -7.80
C VAL A 218 8.63 39.56 -7.54
N MET A 219 9.75 38.96 -7.97
CA MET A 219 11.08 39.50 -7.70
C MET A 219 12.12 39.03 -8.73
N LYS A 220 13.07 39.93 -9.04
CA LYS A 220 14.30 39.63 -9.78
C LYS A 220 15.46 39.37 -8.82
N VAL A 221 16.11 38.20 -8.93
CA VAL A 221 17.27 37.79 -8.12
C VAL A 221 18.54 37.86 -8.96
N GLU A 222 19.43 38.79 -8.61
CA GLU A 222 20.70 39.03 -9.32
C GLU A 222 21.84 38.12 -8.81
N GLN A 223 22.85 37.89 -9.63
CA GLN A 223 24.04 37.09 -9.29
C GLN A 223 24.72 37.49 -7.99
N ARG A 224 24.85 38.80 -7.71
CA ARG A 224 25.49 39.29 -6.47
C ARG A 224 24.77 38.90 -5.18
N HIS A 225 23.50 38.51 -5.26
CA HIS A 225 22.70 38.11 -4.09
C HIS A 225 22.72 36.59 -3.85
N ARG A 226 23.44 35.84 -4.71
CA ARG A 226 23.49 34.37 -4.73
C ARG A 226 24.84 33.90 -4.23
N PHE A 227 24.84 33.03 -3.24
CA PHE A 227 26.04 32.37 -2.74
C PHE A 227 26.38 31.14 -3.59
N SER A 228 25.36 30.39 -3.97
CA SER A 228 25.43 29.25 -4.88
C SER A 228 24.16 29.18 -5.71
N SER A 229 24.27 28.63 -6.92
CA SER A 229 23.10 28.33 -7.76
C SER A 229 23.39 27.17 -8.69
N SER A 230 22.39 26.33 -8.90
CA SER A 230 22.31 25.32 -9.93
C SER A 230 21.00 25.53 -10.70
N PHE A 231 21.06 25.56 -12.02
CA PHE A 231 19.88 25.67 -12.88
C PHE A 231 19.90 24.51 -13.86
N SER A 232 18.74 23.91 -14.08
CA SER A 232 18.56 22.89 -15.10
C SER A 232 18.60 23.48 -16.51
N ASP A 233 18.96 22.66 -17.49
CA ASP A 233 19.01 23.02 -18.92
C ASP A 233 17.66 22.87 -19.65
N PHE A 234 16.59 22.54 -18.90
CA PHE A 234 15.26 22.31 -19.43
C PHE A 234 14.20 23.11 -18.67
N ILE A 235 13.05 23.28 -19.34
CA ILE A 235 11.86 23.91 -18.77
C ILE A 235 10.83 22.82 -18.50
N THR A 236 10.34 22.77 -17.27
CA THR A 236 9.20 21.95 -16.90
C THR A 236 7.92 22.64 -17.32
N ARG A 237 7.14 21.96 -18.16
CA ARG A 237 5.82 22.40 -18.64
C ARG A 237 4.87 21.22 -18.77
N TYR A 238 3.60 21.45 -18.51
CA TYR A 238 2.54 20.45 -18.62
C TYR A 238 1.62 20.77 -19.81
N THR A 239 1.33 19.77 -20.64
CA THR A 239 0.41 19.89 -21.79
C THR A 239 -0.75 18.91 -21.70
N ALA A 240 -0.73 18.01 -20.72
CA ALA A 240 -1.78 17.04 -20.53
C ALA A 240 -2.04 16.77 -19.04
N VAL A 241 -3.25 16.27 -18.76
CA VAL A 241 -3.67 15.79 -17.45
C VAL A 241 -4.30 14.41 -17.64
N SER A 242 -3.98 13.48 -16.74
CA SER A 242 -4.68 12.20 -16.65
C SER A 242 -5.37 12.04 -15.31
N SER A 243 -6.61 11.57 -15.31
CA SER A 243 -7.36 11.22 -14.11
C SER A 243 -7.88 9.80 -14.22
N THR A 244 -7.69 8.99 -13.18
CA THR A 244 -8.16 7.60 -13.18
C THR A 244 -9.57 7.53 -12.62
N ASN A 245 -10.48 6.97 -13.40
CA ASN A 245 -11.85 6.72 -13.00
C ASN A 245 -11.95 5.33 -12.31
N LYS A 246 -12.34 5.30 -11.03
CA LYS A 246 -12.46 4.10 -10.18
C LYS A 246 -13.54 3.13 -10.65
N GLN A 247 -14.64 3.61 -11.23
CA GLN A 247 -15.72 2.72 -11.70
C GLN A 247 -15.32 1.95 -12.95
N THR A 248 -14.65 2.63 -13.88
CA THR A 248 -14.24 2.03 -15.15
C THR A 248 -12.81 1.50 -15.13
N GLN A 249 -12.04 1.85 -14.10
CA GLN A 249 -10.59 1.67 -13.98
C GLN A 249 -9.79 2.34 -15.11
N ILE A 250 -10.39 3.26 -15.88
CA ILE A 250 -9.77 3.92 -17.05
C ILE A 250 -9.09 5.23 -16.63
N ALA A 251 -7.86 5.44 -17.10
CA ALA A 251 -7.23 6.76 -17.09
C ALA A 251 -7.80 7.62 -18.23
N GLU A 252 -8.67 8.58 -17.88
CA GLU A 252 -9.13 9.62 -18.79
C GLU A 252 -7.98 10.60 -19.07
N TYR A 253 -7.65 10.78 -20.35
CA TYR A 253 -6.52 11.58 -20.80
C TYR A 253 -7.00 12.82 -21.57
N TYR A 254 -6.62 14.01 -21.08
CA TYR A 254 -6.95 15.28 -21.72
C TYR A 254 -5.67 16.06 -21.99
N ALA A 255 -5.44 16.43 -23.25
CA ALA A 255 -4.25 17.14 -23.69
C ALA A 255 -4.57 18.40 -24.51
N LEU A 256 -3.61 19.33 -24.51
CA LEU A 256 -3.55 20.47 -25.43
C LEU A 256 -2.99 20.02 -26.77
N ASP A 257 -3.33 20.75 -27.84
CA ASP A 257 -2.72 20.59 -29.15
C ASP A 257 -1.78 21.79 -29.41
N PRO A 258 -0.46 21.59 -29.56
CA PRO A 258 0.27 20.32 -29.60
C PRO A 258 0.63 19.75 -28.20
N ASP A 259 0.53 18.42 -28.07
CA ASP A 259 0.87 17.70 -26.84
C ASP A 259 2.38 17.37 -26.79
N ASN A 260 3.17 18.31 -26.28
CA ASN A 260 4.63 18.26 -26.32
C ASN A 260 5.31 18.57 -24.98
N GLY A 261 4.57 18.46 -23.88
CA GLY A 261 5.01 18.65 -22.51
C GLY A 261 4.88 17.38 -21.67
N LEU A 262 4.81 17.57 -20.36
CA LEU A 262 4.53 16.51 -19.40
C LEU A 262 3.03 16.29 -19.24
N THR A 263 2.66 15.09 -18.81
CA THR A 263 1.31 14.76 -18.35
C THR A 263 1.27 14.80 -16.83
N MET A 264 0.38 15.60 -16.25
CA MET A 264 0.11 15.58 -14.81
C MET A 264 -0.82 14.41 -14.48
N ASN A 265 -0.39 13.50 -13.62
CA ASN A 265 -1.22 12.40 -13.17
C ASN A 265 -1.92 12.75 -11.85
N LEU A 266 -3.25 12.87 -11.88
CA LEU A 266 -4.07 13.15 -10.70
C LEU A 266 -4.41 11.89 -9.89
N GLY A 267 -4.10 10.70 -10.41
CA GLY A 267 -4.47 9.43 -9.79
C GLY A 267 -5.99 9.24 -9.69
N VAL A 268 -6.42 8.51 -8.67
CA VAL A 268 -7.84 8.32 -8.34
C VAL A 268 -8.26 9.41 -7.36
N ASN A 269 -8.87 10.48 -7.85
CA ASN A 269 -9.42 11.53 -7.00
C ASN A 269 -10.93 11.29 -6.79
N PRO A 270 -11.41 10.98 -5.57
CA PRO A 270 -12.83 10.71 -5.29
C PRO A 270 -13.81 11.79 -5.77
N LEU A 271 -13.38 13.06 -5.77
CA LEU A 271 -14.20 14.20 -6.18
C LEU A 271 -14.33 14.33 -7.71
N LEU A 272 -13.48 13.63 -8.48
CA LEU A 272 -13.51 13.59 -9.94
C LEU A 272 -14.19 12.32 -10.49
N GLN A 273 -14.73 11.45 -9.63
CA GLN A 273 -15.24 10.13 -10.04
C GLN A 273 -16.65 10.15 -10.61
N PHE A 274 -17.52 10.99 -10.05
CA PHE A 274 -18.95 10.98 -10.34
C PHE A 274 -19.37 12.26 -11.07
N GLY A 275 -20.37 12.13 -11.96
CA GLY A 275 -20.83 13.19 -12.84
C GLY A 275 -20.90 12.72 -14.30
N LEU A 276 -21.56 13.50 -15.15
CA LEU A 276 -21.57 13.26 -16.60
C LEU A 276 -20.12 13.32 -17.13
N ALA A 277 -19.81 12.54 -18.16
CA ALA A 277 -18.48 12.56 -18.78
C ALA A 277 -18.07 13.99 -19.20
N GLU A 278 -19.03 14.77 -19.70
CA GLU A 278 -18.84 16.18 -20.06
C GLU A 278 -18.41 17.05 -18.86
N THR A 279 -18.99 16.82 -17.68
CA THR A 279 -18.62 17.55 -16.47
C THR A 279 -17.22 17.17 -16.01
N ARG A 280 -16.86 15.88 -16.05
CA ARG A 280 -15.51 15.42 -15.69
C ARG A 280 -14.45 15.97 -16.65
N GLU A 281 -14.73 15.94 -17.95
CA GLU A 281 -13.88 16.55 -18.96
C GLU A 281 -13.71 18.05 -18.71
N MET A 282 -14.79 18.78 -18.41
CA MET A 282 -14.73 20.20 -18.06
C MET A 282 -13.83 20.44 -16.84
N LEU A 283 -14.00 19.67 -15.77
CA LEU A 283 -13.18 19.78 -14.55
C LEU A 283 -11.69 19.57 -14.88
N CYS A 284 -11.37 18.51 -15.62
CA CYS A 284 -10.00 18.19 -16.02
C CYS A 284 -9.40 19.24 -16.95
N ARG A 285 -10.16 19.79 -17.91
CA ARG A 285 -9.70 20.85 -18.80
C ARG A 285 -9.44 22.17 -18.07
N ASN A 286 -10.23 22.48 -17.05
CA ASN A 286 -9.99 23.63 -16.18
C ASN A 286 -8.68 23.46 -15.39
N ILE A 287 -8.43 22.28 -14.83
CA ILE A 287 -7.16 21.95 -14.16
C ILE A 287 -5.98 22.04 -15.16
N LEU A 288 -6.15 21.52 -16.38
CA LEU A 288 -5.14 21.60 -17.43
C LEU A 288 -4.82 23.05 -17.82
N THR A 289 -5.82 23.93 -17.80
CA THR A 289 -5.62 25.36 -18.08
C THR A 289 -4.71 25.99 -17.02
N ASP A 290 -4.97 25.72 -15.74
CA ASP A 290 -4.12 26.18 -14.63
C ASP A 290 -2.70 25.59 -14.73
N LEU A 291 -2.57 24.30 -15.07
CA LEU A 291 -1.28 23.64 -15.26
C LEU A 291 -0.48 24.17 -16.44
N SER A 292 -1.14 24.65 -17.50
CA SER A 292 -0.47 25.15 -18.71
C SER A 292 0.33 26.43 -18.48
N GLU A 293 0.02 27.17 -17.41
CA GLU A 293 0.76 28.35 -16.97
C GLU A 293 2.13 27.98 -16.37
N ILE A 294 2.33 26.73 -15.97
CA ILE A 294 3.58 26.22 -15.41
C ILE A 294 4.62 26.11 -16.53
N ARG A 295 5.58 27.03 -16.52
CA ARG A 295 6.75 27.03 -17.41
C ARG A 295 7.98 27.43 -16.61
N TYR A 296 8.45 26.54 -15.75
CA TYR A 296 9.51 26.83 -14.79
C TYR A 296 10.82 26.13 -15.15
N VAL A 297 11.93 26.81 -14.88
CA VAL A 297 13.27 26.21 -14.90
C VAL A 297 13.59 25.69 -13.51
N PRO A 298 13.76 24.38 -13.31
CA PRO A 298 14.16 23.84 -12.00
C PRO A 298 15.50 24.43 -11.56
N PHE A 299 15.61 24.71 -10.26
CA PHE A 299 16.81 25.32 -9.69
C PHE A 299 17.00 24.96 -8.21
N ASP A 300 18.23 25.12 -7.75
CA ASP A 300 18.60 25.14 -6.34
C ASP A 300 19.53 26.33 -6.11
N SER A 301 19.21 27.22 -5.16
CA SER A 301 20.05 28.39 -4.88
C SER A 301 20.03 28.78 -3.42
N ASP A 302 21.24 29.01 -2.88
CA ASP A 302 21.43 29.72 -1.62
C ASP A 302 21.60 31.22 -1.88
N THR A 303 20.83 32.03 -1.18
CA THR A 303 20.84 33.49 -1.34
C THR A 303 21.01 34.19 0.01
N ILE A 304 21.32 35.49 -0.04
CA ILE A 304 21.23 36.37 1.15
C ILE A 304 19.82 36.28 1.77
N GLY A 305 18.81 36.00 0.96
CA GLY A 305 17.46 35.74 1.39
C GLY A 305 16.60 36.97 1.53
N ASN A 306 15.35 36.85 1.10
CA ASN A 306 14.29 37.82 1.33
C ASN A 306 13.19 37.15 2.18
N PRO A 307 13.03 37.55 3.46
CA PRO A 307 12.02 36.98 4.35
C PRO A 307 10.56 37.22 3.91
N ALA A 308 10.31 38.08 2.93
CA ALA A 308 8.98 38.27 2.34
C ALA A 308 8.60 37.19 1.32
N LEU A 309 9.57 36.41 0.81
CA LEU A 309 9.32 35.31 -0.12
C LEU A 309 8.66 34.13 0.58
N ASP A 310 7.87 33.38 -0.18
CA ASP A 310 7.16 32.20 0.31
C ASP A 310 6.96 31.17 -0.82
N VAL A 311 6.50 29.96 -0.47
CA VAL A 311 6.20 28.92 -1.46
C VAL A 311 5.10 29.40 -2.43
N GLY A 312 5.24 29.04 -3.71
CA GLY A 312 4.39 29.52 -4.80
C GLY A 312 4.83 30.85 -5.43
N ASP A 313 5.78 31.57 -4.83
CA ASP A 313 6.28 32.82 -5.41
C ASP A 313 7.12 32.56 -6.68
N VAL A 314 6.82 33.30 -7.74
CA VAL A 314 7.54 33.20 -9.01
C VAL A 314 8.69 34.20 -9.03
N LEU A 315 9.88 33.73 -9.35
CA LEU A 315 11.12 34.51 -9.41
C LEU A 315 11.66 34.55 -10.84
N ARG A 316 12.39 35.62 -11.13
CA ARG A 316 13.25 35.72 -12.30
C ARG A 316 14.70 35.83 -11.86
N PHE A 317 15.57 34.97 -12.36
CA PHE A 317 17.00 35.04 -12.08
C PHE A 317 17.74 35.82 -13.16
N ALA A 318 18.83 36.48 -12.80
CA ALA A 318 19.67 37.21 -13.74
C ALA A 318 21.16 37.13 -13.45
N GLY A 319 21.94 37.21 -14.53
CA GLY A 319 23.39 37.09 -14.53
C GLY A 319 23.92 35.65 -14.39
N GLY A 320 25.17 35.44 -14.82
CA GLY A 320 25.86 34.16 -14.72
C GLY A 320 25.20 33.07 -15.57
N GLN A 321 24.92 31.92 -14.95
CA GLN A 321 24.30 30.74 -15.60
C GLN A 321 22.76 30.82 -15.70
N ALA A 322 22.13 31.88 -15.20
CA ALA A 322 20.68 32.04 -15.24
C ALA A 322 20.23 32.70 -16.55
N ASP A 323 19.20 32.14 -17.19
CA ASP A 323 18.56 32.75 -18.36
C ASP A 323 17.56 33.84 -17.91
N GLU A 324 17.84 35.10 -18.24
CA GLU A 324 17.03 36.26 -17.84
C GLU A 324 15.60 36.26 -18.42
N GLY A 325 15.36 35.45 -19.46
CA GLY A 325 14.05 35.28 -20.07
C GLY A 325 13.13 34.31 -19.33
N GLN A 326 13.69 33.43 -18.49
CA GLN A 326 12.94 32.35 -17.85
C GLN A 326 12.44 32.73 -16.46
N ILE A 327 11.36 32.06 -16.06
CA ILE A 327 10.77 32.18 -14.73
C ILE A 327 10.92 30.86 -13.98
N THR A 328 10.80 30.92 -12.66
CA THR A 328 10.78 29.74 -11.81
C THR A 328 9.92 29.98 -10.58
N CYS A 329 9.27 28.95 -10.08
CA CYS A 329 8.47 29.01 -8.86
C CYS A 329 9.24 28.45 -7.66
N ILE A 330 9.08 29.03 -6.48
CA ILE A 330 9.60 28.48 -5.23
C ILE A 330 8.71 27.31 -4.80
N THR A 331 9.18 26.07 -4.94
CA THR A 331 8.48 24.87 -4.46
C THR A 331 8.92 24.45 -3.07
N SER A 332 10.14 24.85 -2.67
CA SER A 332 10.65 24.69 -1.30
C SER A 332 11.53 25.87 -0.92
N ILE A 333 11.39 26.30 0.34
CA ILE A 333 12.12 27.42 0.94
C ILE A 333 12.54 27.06 2.34
N GLN A 334 13.83 27.21 2.63
CA GLN A 334 14.39 27.06 3.96
C GLN A 334 15.08 28.37 4.37
N GLN A 335 14.58 28.99 5.44
CA GLN A 335 15.12 30.21 6.02
C GLN A 335 15.88 29.87 7.29
N LYS A 336 17.21 29.99 7.28
CA LYS A 336 17.98 29.92 8.54
C LYS A 336 17.90 31.25 9.29
N ILE A 337 17.61 31.18 10.59
CA ILE A 337 17.56 32.33 11.49
C ILE A 337 18.99 32.86 11.66
N GLY A 338 19.23 34.10 11.23
CA GLY A 338 20.57 34.69 11.21
C GLY A 338 21.52 34.09 10.16
N GLY A 339 21.00 33.34 9.18
CA GLY A 339 21.79 32.66 8.15
C GLY A 339 21.31 32.90 6.72
N ARG A 340 21.66 31.97 5.82
CA ARG A 340 21.27 31.96 4.40
C ARG A 340 19.82 31.49 4.21
N GLN A 341 19.24 31.86 3.08
CA GLN A 341 17.96 31.34 2.59
C GLN A 341 18.22 30.40 1.41
N SER A 342 17.76 29.16 1.51
CA SER A 342 17.83 28.16 0.44
C SER A 342 16.50 28.10 -0.28
N LEU A 343 16.52 28.21 -1.60
CA LEU A 343 15.34 28.22 -2.47
C LEU A 343 15.47 27.12 -3.50
N LYS A 344 14.39 26.37 -3.74
CA LYS A 344 14.35 25.30 -4.72
C LYS A 344 13.11 25.36 -5.60
N CYS A 345 13.28 24.97 -6.84
CA CYS A 345 12.20 24.63 -7.77
C CYS A 345 12.47 23.24 -8.32
N VAL A 346 11.52 22.33 -8.10
CA VAL A 346 11.56 20.97 -8.63
C VAL A 346 10.93 20.92 -10.02
N GLY A 347 11.26 19.89 -10.79
CA GLY A 347 10.64 19.66 -12.09
C GLY A 347 11.34 18.60 -12.92
N LYS A 348 10.56 17.99 -13.82
CA LYS A 348 11.03 16.95 -14.74
C LYS A 348 11.28 17.50 -16.14
N ASN A 349 12.18 16.84 -16.86
CA ASN A 349 12.50 17.18 -18.24
C ASN A 349 11.48 16.55 -19.19
N PRO A 350 10.70 17.35 -19.96
CA PRO A 350 9.74 16.82 -20.92
C PRO A 350 10.35 15.86 -21.95
N ARG A 351 11.62 16.07 -22.34
CA ARG A 351 12.31 15.25 -23.34
C ARG A 351 12.60 13.84 -22.83
N LEU A 352 12.96 13.72 -21.56
CA LEU A 352 13.27 12.44 -20.92
C LEU A 352 11.99 11.67 -20.58
N ALA A 353 10.92 12.37 -20.19
CA ALA A 353 9.63 11.74 -19.90
C ALA A 353 8.96 11.11 -21.14
N GLN A 354 9.16 11.68 -22.34
CA GLN A 354 8.72 11.06 -23.60
C GLN A 354 9.58 9.85 -24.01
N ALA A 355 10.84 9.84 -23.58
CA ALA A 355 11.79 8.73 -23.78
C ALA A 355 11.57 7.59 -22.77
N LYS A 356 10.32 7.19 -22.51
CA LYS A 356 10.05 5.95 -21.77
C LYS A 356 10.65 4.77 -22.54
N SER A 357 11.41 3.94 -21.83
CA SER A 357 12.02 2.69 -22.32
C SER A 357 10.96 1.80 -22.98
N ARG A 358 11.37 1.00 -23.99
CA ARG A 358 10.49 0.00 -24.63
C ARG A 358 9.82 -0.92 -23.59
N ASN A 359 10.46 -1.20 -22.46
CA ASN A 359 9.87 -2.00 -21.39
C ASN A 359 8.67 -1.31 -20.71
N ASP A 360 8.77 -0.01 -20.39
CA ASP A 360 7.66 0.71 -19.75
C ASP A 360 6.48 0.92 -20.71
N LYS A 361 6.78 1.15 -22.01
CA LYS A 361 5.73 1.20 -23.05
C LYS A 361 5.08 -0.16 -23.26
N ASN A 362 5.83 -1.25 -23.12
CA ASN A 362 5.29 -2.60 -23.19
C ASN A 362 4.43 -2.93 -21.95
N ILE A 363 4.79 -2.47 -20.75
CA ILE A 363 3.99 -2.67 -19.53
C ILE A 363 2.69 -1.85 -19.59
N SER A 364 2.75 -0.57 -19.98
CA SER A 364 1.53 0.23 -20.19
C SER A 364 0.70 -0.26 -21.38
N GLY A 365 1.33 -0.79 -22.43
CA GLY A 365 0.64 -1.42 -23.57
C GLY A 365 -0.02 -2.75 -23.21
N LEU A 366 0.63 -3.57 -22.39
CA LEU A 366 0.07 -4.79 -21.81
C LEU A 366 -1.06 -4.48 -20.84
N LEU A 367 -0.93 -3.46 -19.99
CA LEU A 367 -2.03 -3.00 -19.13
C LEU A 367 -3.20 -2.51 -19.96
N ASN A 368 -2.96 -1.70 -20.99
CA ASN A 368 -4.04 -1.25 -21.89
C ASN A 368 -4.65 -2.42 -22.66
N GLN A 369 -3.88 -3.45 -23.04
CA GLN A 369 -4.40 -4.67 -23.66
C GLN A 369 -5.21 -5.53 -22.68
N ILE A 370 -4.73 -5.72 -21.45
CA ILE A 370 -5.45 -6.39 -20.37
C ILE A 370 -6.75 -5.62 -20.06
N GLN A 371 -6.70 -4.30 -20.07
CA GLN A 371 -7.83 -3.42 -19.81
C GLN A 371 -8.82 -3.34 -20.98
N ASP A 372 -8.34 -3.38 -22.22
CA ASP A 372 -9.20 -3.53 -23.40
C ASP A 372 -9.80 -4.96 -23.44
N ASN A 373 -9.09 -5.96 -22.91
CA ASN A 373 -9.62 -7.33 -22.72
C ASN A 373 -10.66 -7.40 -21.60
N GLU A 374 -10.51 -6.64 -20.50
CA GLU A 374 -11.52 -6.46 -19.45
C GLU A 374 -12.76 -5.73 -19.98
N LYS A 375 -12.57 -4.62 -20.72
CA LYS A 375 -13.67 -3.88 -21.38
C LYS A 375 -14.44 -4.70 -22.41
N THR A 376 -13.79 -5.68 -23.04
CA THR A 376 -14.43 -6.55 -24.03
C THR A 376 -15.00 -7.83 -23.42
N GLY A 377 -14.92 -8.03 -22.09
CA GLY A 377 -15.49 -9.19 -21.40
C GLY A 377 -14.91 -10.53 -21.89
N LYS A 378 -13.70 -10.52 -22.44
CA LYS A 378 -13.20 -11.67 -23.21
C LYS A 378 -12.54 -12.74 -22.36
N ILE A 379 -12.17 -12.49 -21.11
CA ILE A 379 -11.68 -13.53 -20.19
C ILE A 379 -12.14 -13.17 -18.78
N GLY A 380 -13.00 -13.99 -18.17
CA GLY A 380 -13.23 -13.93 -16.73
C GLY A 380 -12.27 -14.87 -16.00
N ILE A 381 -11.91 -14.54 -14.77
CA ILE A 381 -11.09 -15.39 -13.89
C ILE A 381 -11.82 -15.48 -12.55
N HIS A 382 -12.22 -16.68 -12.13
CA HIS A 382 -12.73 -16.95 -10.79
C HIS A 382 -11.65 -17.68 -10.01
N THR A 383 -11.25 -17.15 -8.87
CA THR A 383 -10.21 -17.72 -8.00
C THR A 383 -10.81 -18.29 -6.72
N PHE A 384 -10.28 -19.41 -6.27
CA PHE A 384 -10.59 -20.05 -5.00
C PHE A 384 -9.30 -20.17 -4.18
N THR A 385 -9.40 -19.84 -2.90
CA THR A 385 -8.33 -20.04 -1.92
C THR A 385 -8.96 -20.67 -0.69
N ASN A 386 -8.33 -21.71 -0.14
CA ASN A 386 -8.86 -22.36 1.04
C ASN A 386 -8.80 -21.47 2.28
N ALA A 387 -9.92 -21.36 3.00
CA ALA A 387 -10.02 -20.56 4.22
C ALA A 387 -9.74 -21.35 5.51
N SER A 388 -9.57 -22.67 5.42
CA SER A 388 -9.32 -23.58 6.55
C SER A 388 -8.28 -24.65 6.19
N VAL A 389 -7.65 -25.21 7.22
CA VAL A 389 -6.73 -26.35 7.09
C VAL A 389 -7.52 -27.60 6.69
N TYR A 390 -6.97 -28.41 5.78
CA TYR A 390 -7.54 -29.69 5.38
C TYR A 390 -6.63 -30.85 5.80
N GLU A 391 -7.21 -31.87 6.44
CA GLU A 391 -6.53 -33.14 6.77
C GLU A 391 -6.93 -34.22 5.76
N ILE A 392 -6.00 -34.64 4.93
CA ILE A 392 -6.18 -35.64 3.89
C ILE A 392 -5.85 -37.01 4.47
N GLY A 393 -6.84 -37.91 4.45
CA GLY A 393 -6.68 -39.31 4.82
C GLY A 393 -7.17 -40.26 3.72
N GLN A 394 -7.58 -41.47 4.12
CA GLN A 394 -8.00 -42.53 3.19
C GLN A 394 -9.40 -42.32 2.58
N THR A 395 -10.17 -41.36 3.07
CA THR A 395 -11.51 -41.03 2.57
C THR A 395 -11.48 -39.86 1.60
N ARG A 396 -12.25 -39.93 0.51
CA ARG A 396 -12.43 -38.84 -0.46
C ARG A 396 -12.87 -37.53 0.22
N MET A 397 -12.03 -36.51 0.18
CA MET A 397 -12.33 -35.18 0.70
C MET A 397 -12.51 -34.18 -0.45
N LYS A 398 -13.53 -33.32 -0.37
CA LYS A 398 -13.73 -32.20 -1.29
C LYS A 398 -12.77 -31.07 -0.93
N LEU A 399 -11.83 -30.78 -1.80
CA LEU A 399 -10.76 -29.81 -1.55
C LEU A 399 -11.03 -28.45 -2.21
N ILE A 400 -11.58 -28.44 -3.42
CA ILE A 400 -11.86 -27.23 -4.20
C ILE A 400 -13.31 -27.28 -4.68
N SER A 401 -14.00 -26.15 -4.59
CA SER A 401 -15.33 -25.96 -5.17
C SER A 401 -15.41 -24.56 -5.77
N ILE A 402 -15.51 -24.48 -7.09
CA ILE A 402 -15.62 -23.20 -7.81
C ILE A 402 -16.94 -23.19 -8.57
N GLN A 403 -17.73 -22.15 -8.32
CA GLN A 403 -18.94 -21.87 -9.08
C GLN A 403 -18.65 -20.77 -10.10
N PHE A 404 -19.11 -20.93 -11.33
CA PHE A 404 -18.94 -19.96 -12.39
C PHE A 404 -20.10 -20.00 -13.38
N ALA A 405 -20.41 -18.86 -14.00
CA ALA A 405 -21.44 -18.75 -15.03
C ALA A 405 -20.83 -18.24 -16.34
N SER A 406 -21.24 -18.84 -17.45
CA SER A 406 -20.89 -18.41 -18.82
C SER A 406 -22.15 -18.00 -19.57
N PHE A 407 -22.08 -16.96 -20.39
CA PHE A 407 -23.19 -16.54 -21.25
C PHE A 407 -23.31 -17.33 -22.55
N GLU A 408 -22.22 -17.99 -22.97
CA GLU A 408 -22.13 -18.77 -24.21
C GLU A 408 -21.49 -20.15 -23.95
N GLU A 409 -21.75 -21.11 -24.84
CA GLU A 409 -21.10 -22.42 -24.81
C GLU A 409 -19.65 -22.26 -25.31
N ASN A 410 -18.71 -22.17 -24.37
CA ASN A 410 -17.28 -21.95 -24.63
C ASN A 410 -16.41 -22.97 -23.88
N HIS A 411 -15.13 -23.02 -24.23
CA HIS A 411 -14.11 -23.80 -23.52
C HIS A 411 -13.55 -23.00 -22.34
N MET A 412 -13.44 -23.62 -21.18
CA MET A 412 -12.82 -23.03 -19.98
C MET A 412 -11.64 -23.87 -19.51
N GLN A 413 -10.73 -23.26 -18.77
CA GLN A 413 -9.53 -23.90 -18.26
C GLN A 413 -9.50 -23.78 -16.74
N PHE A 414 -9.36 -24.93 -16.07
CA PHE A 414 -9.13 -25.02 -14.64
C PHE A 414 -7.63 -25.20 -14.37
N PHE A 415 -7.12 -24.40 -13.44
CA PHE A 415 -5.78 -24.51 -12.89
C PHE A 415 -5.86 -24.57 -11.37
N ALA A 416 -5.16 -25.48 -10.72
CA ALA A 416 -4.98 -25.44 -9.27
C ALA A 416 -3.57 -25.81 -8.86
N GLN A 417 -3.12 -25.21 -7.77
CA GLN A 417 -1.87 -25.52 -7.11
C GLN A 417 -2.18 -25.76 -5.63
N VAL A 418 -1.80 -26.94 -5.14
CA VAL A 418 -2.03 -27.37 -3.76
C VAL A 418 -0.69 -27.75 -3.17
N VAL A 419 -0.29 -27.09 -2.09
CA VAL A 419 0.85 -27.51 -1.27
C VAL A 419 0.35 -28.47 -0.21
N VAL A 420 0.89 -29.69 -0.21
CA VAL A 420 0.52 -30.74 0.72
C VAL A 420 1.74 -31.16 1.53
N ASP A 421 1.65 -31.09 2.85
CA ASP A 421 2.66 -31.67 3.75
C ASP A 421 2.29 -33.13 4.02
N VAL A 422 3.13 -34.06 3.56
CA VAL A 422 2.82 -35.50 3.50
C VAL A 422 3.63 -36.25 4.57
N ALA A 423 2.97 -37.16 5.28
CA ALA A 423 3.60 -38.16 6.13
C ALA A 423 3.32 -39.56 5.56
N ALA A 424 4.33 -40.20 5.00
CA ALA A 424 4.22 -41.55 4.43
C ALA A 424 4.45 -42.63 5.51
N ASP A 425 3.76 -43.77 5.38
CA ASP A 425 3.91 -44.88 6.33
C ASP A 425 5.29 -45.57 6.16
N PRO A 426 6.07 -45.80 7.22
CA PRO A 426 7.44 -46.33 7.11
C PRO A 426 7.47 -47.78 6.62
N VAL A 427 8.48 -48.13 5.81
CA VAL A 427 8.66 -49.48 5.24
C VAL A 427 9.86 -50.17 5.88
N GLU A 428 9.65 -51.38 6.43
CA GLU A 428 10.74 -52.20 6.96
C GLU A 428 11.47 -52.99 5.86
N ARG A 429 12.79 -52.85 5.81
CA ARG A 429 13.68 -53.65 4.94
C ARG A 429 14.69 -54.44 5.77
N SER A 430 15.15 -55.56 5.22
CA SER A 430 16.19 -56.39 5.82
C SER A 430 17.19 -56.89 4.80
N ALA A 431 18.48 -56.86 5.14
CA ALA A 431 19.56 -57.46 4.35
C ALA A 431 20.56 -58.17 5.26
N GLU A 432 21.36 -59.08 4.70
CA GLU A 432 22.42 -59.76 5.45
C GLU A 432 23.78 -59.10 5.18
N ALA A 433 24.42 -58.62 6.25
CA ALA A 433 25.78 -58.09 6.18
C ALA A 433 26.79 -59.24 6.32
N VAL A 434 27.63 -59.45 5.31
CA VAL A 434 28.71 -60.45 5.32
C VAL A 434 30.04 -59.75 5.62
N GLY A 435 30.76 -60.23 6.63
CA GLY A 435 32.10 -59.74 6.97
C GLY A 435 33.02 -60.86 7.41
N THR A 436 34.29 -60.77 7.02
CA THR A 436 35.33 -61.75 7.38
C THR A 436 36.15 -61.23 8.55
N VAL A 437 36.21 -61.97 9.66
CA VAL A 437 37.03 -61.62 10.83
C VAL A 437 38.33 -62.43 10.80
N VAL A 438 39.47 -61.75 10.87
CA VAL A 438 40.81 -62.37 10.98
C VAL A 438 41.27 -62.32 12.43
N ILE A 439 41.62 -63.48 13.00
CA ILE A 439 42.09 -63.59 14.39
C ILE A 439 43.62 -63.81 14.41
N PRO A 440 44.43 -62.82 14.83
CA PRO A 440 45.87 -63.00 14.97
C PRO A 440 46.24 -63.64 16.31
N PHE A 441 47.14 -64.63 16.32
CA PHE A 441 47.66 -65.25 17.55
C PHE A 441 48.86 -64.46 18.12
N PRO A 442 48.85 -64.05 19.40
CA PRO A 442 49.93 -63.26 19.99
C PRO A 442 50.99 -64.14 20.68
N ASN A 443 52.28 -63.88 20.41
CA ASN A 443 53.41 -64.53 21.08
C ASN A 443 53.81 -63.76 22.36
N GLY A 444 53.46 -64.31 23.53
CA GLY A 444 54.23 -64.30 24.78
C GLY A 444 54.26 -63.04 25.67
N GLY A 445 53.67 -63.15 26.88
CA GLY A 445 54.33 -62.65 28.10
C GLY A 445 53.60 -61.64 29.02
N SER A 446 53.01 -62.19 30.09
CA SER A 446 52.85 -61.64 31.45
C SER A 446 51.84 -60.52 31.79
N ASN A 447 51.07 -60.85 32.83
CA ASN A 447 50.59 -60.04 33.95
C ASN A 447 49.49 -58.98 33.73
N GLY A 448 48.34 -59.30 34.34
CA GLY A 448 47.91 -58.52 35.50
C GLY A 448 46.63 -57.71 35.33
N GLU A 449 45.54 -58.29 35.84
CA GLU A 449 44.44 -57.65 36.57
C GLU A 449 43.60 -56.60 35.81
N SER A 450 42.36 -56.95 35.43
CA SER A 450 41.13 -56.83 36.23
C SER A 450 40.75 -55.35 36.43
N GLY A 451 39.62 -54.83 35.97
CA GLY A 451 38.40 -55.42 35.46
C GLY A 451 37.24 -54.47 35.81
N SER A 452 36.07 -54.74 35.20
CA SER A 452 34.74 -54.47 35.77
C SER A 452 34.29 -52.99 35.86
N SER A 453 33.25 -52.55 35.13
CA SER A 453 31.80 -52.67 35.46
C SER A 453 31.47 -51.86 36.74
N THR A 454 30.36 -51.16 36.97
CA THR A 454 29.05 -50.98 36.33
C THR A 454 28.23 -50.18 37.36
N ASP A 455 27.22 -49.45 36.88
CA ASP A 455 25.97 -49.02 37.55
C ASP A 455 25.97 -48.25 38.88
N GLY A 456 24.92 -47.41 38.97
CA GLY A 456 24.24 -47.09 40.23
C GLY A 456 24.18 -45.59 40.46
N SER A 457 23.18 -44.87 39.94
CA SER A 457 21.82 -44.74 40.48
C SER A 457 21.68 -43.61 41.49
N ASP A 458 20.71 -42.74 41.17
CA ASP A 458 19.83 -41.91 42.01
C ASP A 458 20.39 -41.02 43.13
N GLY A 459 19.89 -39.77 43.13
CA GLY A 459 19.97 -38.89 44.28
C GLY A 459 19.62 -37.45 43.99
N THR A 460 18.32 -37.16 43.93
CA THR A 460 17.70 -35.84 44.04
C THR A 460 18.24 -34.97 45.19
N GLY A 461 18.32 -33.65 44.99
CA GLY A 461 18.30 -32.69 46.11
C GLY A 461 19.02 -31.37 45.88
N GLU A 462 18.25 -30.36 45.49
CA GLU A 462 18.37 -28.90 45.66
C GLU A 462 19.68 -28.28 46.23
N THR A 463 20.13 -27.18 45.62
CA THR A 463 20.06 -25.79 46.17
C THR A 463 21.07 -24.86 45.48
N SER A 464 20.65 -23.60 45.22
CA SER A 464 21.44 -22.34 45.24
C SER A 464 22.71 -22.22 44.35
N ASP A 465 23.19 -21.08 43.87
CA ASP A 465 22.83 -19.67 43.78
C ASP A 465 24.04 -19.04 43.05
N ALA A 466 23.82 -17.91 42.39
CA ALA A 466 24.79 -16.86 42.04
C ALA A 466 26.12 -17.22 41.33
N GLY A 467 26.20 -16.78 40.06
CA GLY A 467 26.82 -15.48 39.79
C GLY A 467 28.26 -15.44 39.24
N ASN A 468 28.43 -14.44 38.36
CA ASN A 468 29.68 -13.84 37.85
C ASN A 468 30.43 -14.61 36.75
N SER A 469 30.98 -13.96 35.72
CA SER A 469 31.21 -12.53 35.51
C SER A 469 31.51 -12.24 34.04
N GLU A 470 31.16 -11.01 33.67
CA GLU A 470 31.51 -10.26 32.48
C GLU A 470 33.03 -10.17 32.26
N ASN A 471 33.45 -10.18 31.00
CA ASN A 471 34.02 -9.03 30.27
C ASN A 471 34.82 -9.56 29.07
N ASP A 472 35.02 -8.91 27.93
CA ASP A 472 34.49 -7.77 27.19
C ASP A 472 35.63 -7.42 26.18
N VAL A 473 35.31 -6.70 25.12
CA VAL A 473 36.25 -5.91 24.28
C VAL A 473 36.97 -6.58 23.08
N ALA A 474 36.27 -6.49 21.95
CA ALA A 474 36.59 -5.67 20.75
C ALA A 474 37.59 -6.12 19.67
N GLY A 475 37.16 -5.79 18.43
CA GLY A 475 38.00 -5.49 17.27
C GLY A 475 37.54 -6.22 16.01
N ASN A 476 36.61 -5.65 15.23
CA ASN A 476 36.86 -5.03 13.90
C ASN A 476 37.26 -6.08 12.82
N GLU A 477 36.74 -6.16 11.59
CA GLU A 477 36.25 -5.15 10.66
C GLU A 477 35.88 -5.87 9.33
N VAL A 478 35.11 -5.20 8.48
CA VAL A 478 35.00 -5.34 7.00
C VAL A 478 34.36 -6.61 6.39
N GLY A 479 33.14 -6.40 5.88
CA GLY A 479 32.87 -6.39 4.43
C GLY A 479 32.69 -7.74 3.73
N ASN A 480 31.45 -8.13 3.52
CA ASN A 480 31.08 -9.17 2.57
C ASN A 480 30.32 -8.53 1.39
N THR A 481 30.85 -8.65 0.18
CA THR A 481 30.19 -8.23 -1.06
C THR A 481 30.43 -9.29 -2.13
N SER A 482 29.36 -10.05 -2.37
CA SER A 482 28.82 -10.59 -3.62
C SER A 482 29.70 -10.84 -4.86
N GLY A 483 29.41 -11.99 -5.48
CA GLY A 483 29.39 -12.20 -6.94
C GLY A 483 30.53 -13.10 -7.45
N ASN A 484 30.37 -13.94 -8.46
CA ASN A 484 29.25 -14.41 -9.27
C ASN A 484 29.78 -15.60 -10.09
N GLU A 485 28.89 -16.56 -10.39
CA GLU A 485 28.83 -17.48 -11.56
C GLU A 485 30.10 -18.03 -12.27
N ASN A 486 30.21 -19.36 -12.23
CA ASN A 486 30.08 -20.33 -13.34
C ASN A 486 30.91 -20.13 -14.64
N THR A 487 31.65 -21.16 -15.08
CA THR A 487 31.59 -21.80 -16.44
C THR A 487 32.83 -22.68 -16.80
N GLY A 488 32.58 -23.79 -17.51
CA GLY A 488 33.50 -24.50 -18.44
C GLY A 488 34.22 -25.73 -17.85
N SER A 489 33.88 -26.99 -18.18
CA SER A 489 34.18 -27.76 -19.42
C SER A 489 35.70 -27.80 -19.71
N THR A 490 36.39 -28.90 -20.03
CA THR A 490 36.08 -30.20 -20.65
C THR A 490 37.34 -31.10 -20.51
N ASP A 491 37.22 -32.39 -20.86
CA ASP A 491 38.26 -33.24 -21.50
C ASP A 491 38.61 -34.59 -20.83
N ASP A 492 38.45 -35.60 -21.69
CA ASP A 492 38.63 -37.04 -21.56
C ASP A 492 40.11 -37.50 -21.57
N VAL A 493 40.26 -38.82 -21.38
CA VAL A 493 41.24 -39.74 -22.02
C VAL A 493 42.38 -40.31 -21.14
N SER A 494 42.07 -41.49 -20.58
CA SER A 494 42.75 -42.79 -20.79
C SER A 494 44.03 -43.22 -20.03
N GLY A 495 44.11 -44.55 -19.90
CA GLY A 495 45.30 -45.36 -19.58
C GLY A 495 45.14 -46.04 -18.22
N GLY A 496 45.06 -47.35 -18.06
CA GLY A 496 45.64 -48.45 -18.85
C GLY A 496 46.22 -49.44 -17.84
N SER A 497 45.88 -50.72 -17.99
CA SER A 497 45.89 -51.76 -16.97
C SER A 497 47.26 -52.38 -16.61
N ASP A 498 47.27 -52.95 -15.41
CA ASP A 498 47.63 -54.35 -15.09
C ASP A 498 48.99 -54.74 -14.46
N SER A 499 48.84 -55.67 -13.52
CA SER A 499 49.69 -56.82 -13.18
C SER A 499 50.89 -56.68 -12.21
N GLY A 500 50.89 -57.56 -11.19
CA GLY A 500 52.12 -58.04 -10.55
C GLY A 500 52.06 -58.42 -9.07
N SER A 501 51.27 -59.43 -8.67
CA SER A 501 51.32 -60.05 -7.34
C SER A 501 52.54 -60.98 -7.19
N GLY A 502 53.30 -60.79 -6.11
CA GLY A 502 54.34 -61.71 -5.60
C GLY A 502 54.02 -62.14 -4.17
N SER A 503 54.03 -63.45 -3.93
CA SER A 503 53.58 -64.14 -2.70
C SER A 503 54.69 -64.29 -1.65
N GLY A 504 54.33 -64.31 -0.36
CA GLY A 504 55.26 -64.51 0.76
C GLY A 504 54.61 -64.77 2.13
N GLY A 505 53.99 -65.95 2.28
CA GLY A 505 53.82 -66.79 3.49
C GLY A 505 53.63 -66.19 4.90
N GLY A 506 52.41 -66.33 5.43
CA GLY A 506 52.09 -66.42 6.86
C GLY A 506 50.64 -66.92 7.00
N SER A 507 50.41 -68.07 7.65
CA SER A 507 49.09 -68.72 7.70
C SER A 507 48.15 -68.05 8.70
N GLU A 508 47.18 -67.27 8.21
CA GLU A 508 46.05 -66.72 8.97
C GLU A 508 44.77 -67.51 8.68
N VAL A 509 43.92 -67.72 9.69
CA VAL A 509 42.61 -68.37 9.54
C VAL A 509 41.53 -67.29 9.64
N SER A 510 40.72 -67.17 8.60
CA SER A 510 39.61 -66.22 8.47
C SER A 510 38.26 -66.91 8.65
N VAL A 511 37.34 -66.29 9.39
CA VAL A 511 35.95 -66.80 9.57
C VAL A 511 34.96 -65.77 9.01
N ASP A 512 34.10 -66.21 8.09
CA ASP A 512 33.03 -65.41 7.52
C ASP A 512 31.80 -65.41 8.44
N VAL A 513 31.27 -64.23 8.75
CA VAL A 513 30.09 -64.04 9.59
C VAL A 513 29.01 -63.31 8.79
N CYS A 514 27.77 -63.82 8.84
CA CYS A 514 26.60 -63.23 8.21
C CYS A 514 25.61 -62.75 9.29
N LEU A 515 25.28 -61.45 9.33
CA LEU A 515 24.35 -60.87 10.32
C LEU A 515 23.15 -60.21 9.61
N PRO A 516 21.90 -60.55 9.98
CA PRO A 516 20.73 -59.89 9.43
C PRO A 516 20.57 -58.49 10.05
N VAL A 517 20.54 -57.46 9.20
CA VAL A 517 20.29 -56.07 9.56
C VAL A 517 18.88 -55.69 9.09
N LYS A 518 18.08 -55.12 9.98
CA LYS A 518 16.77 -54.52 9.66
C LYS A 518 16.83 -53.02 9.87
N TRP A 519 16.27 -52.23 8.94
CA TRP A 519 16.14 -50.78 9.10
C TRP A 519 14.82 -50.30 8.49
N GLN A 520 14.35 -49.13 8.95
CA GLN A 520 13.14 -48.47 8.44
C GLN A 520 13.54 -47.39 7.43
N GLU A 521 12.91 -47.41 6.26
CA GLU A 521 12.99 -46.37 5.25
C GLU A 521 11.67 -45.61 5.19
N ASP A 522 11.73 -44.35 4.76
CA ASP A 522 10.53 -43.56 4.51
C ASP A 522 9.71 -44.19 3.37
N GLY A 523 8.41 -44.37 3.59
CA GLY A 523 7.53 -45.03 2.63
C GLY A 523 7.14 -44.14 1.46
N GLN A 524 6.16 -44.61 0.68
CA GLN A 524 5.56 -43.88 -0.43
C GLN A 524 4.05 -43.78 -0.22
N ALA A 525 3.55 -42.55 -0.10
CA ALA A 525 2.13 -42.24 -0.09
C ALA A 525 1.63 -42.02 -1.52
N PHE A 526 0.45 -42.55 -1.85
CA PHE A 526 -0.19 -42.37 -3.16
C PHE A 526 -1.34 -41.38 -3.03
N CYS A 527 -1.24 -40.25 -3.72
CA CYS A 527 -2.29 -39.23 -3.75
C CYS A 527 -3.16 -39.42 -4.99
N HIS A 528 -4.46 -39.60 -4.78
CA HIS A 528 -5.45 -39.76 -5.85
C HIS A 528 -6.32 -38.52 -5.97
N VAL A 529 -6.54 -38.07 -7.20
CA VAL A 529 -7.35 -36.89 -7.52
C VAL A 529 -8.47 -37.24 -8.48
N VAL A 530 -9.67 -36.74 -8.21
CA VAL A 530 -10.86 -36.88 -9.06
C VAL A 530 -11.53 -35.52 -9.26
N PHE A 531 -11.99 -35.26 -10.48
CA PHE A 531 -12.74 -34.06 -10.84
C PHE A 531 -14.24 -34.37 -10.96
N GLU A 532 -15.09 -33.42 -10.59
CA GLU A 532 -16.55 -33.49 -10.75
C GLU A 532 -17.05 -32.17 -11.34
N PHE A 533 -17.86 -32.25 -12.39
CA PHE A 533 -18.45 -31.10 -13.06
C PHE A 533 -19.98 -31.23 -13.08
N ASN A 534 -20.70 -30.24 -12.55
CA ASN A 534 -22.18 -30.21 -12.53
C ASN A 534 -22.83 -31.52 -12.01
N ASN A 535 -22.27 -32.10 -10.95
CA ASN A 535 -22.68 -33.36 -10.32
C ASN A 535 -22.43 -34.64 -11.15
N GLU A 536 -21.62 -34.56 -12.21
CA GLU A 536 -21.08 -35.73 -12.93
C GLU A 536 -19.58 -35.92 -12.62
N GLU A 537 -19.21 -37.13 -12.20
CA GLU A 537 -17.81 -37.50 -11.93
C GLU A 537 -17.07 -37.73 -13.25
N ILE A 538 -15.94 -37.04 -13.44
CA ILE A 538 -15.11 -37.14 -14.64
C ILE A 538 -14.16 -38.32 -14.45
N VAL A 539 -14.40 -39.41 -15.17
CA VAL A 539 -13.65 -40.67 -15.04
C VAL A 539 -12.39 -40.71 -15.93
N GLU A 540 -12.30 -39.84 -16.95
CA GLU A 540 -11.11 -39.68 -17.79
C GLU A 540 -10.19 -38.59 -17.21
N HIS A 541 -8.92 -38.94 -16.97
CA HIS A 541 -7.87 -38.09 -16.36
C HIS A 541 -7.91 -37.93 -14.83
N CYS A 542 -7.78 -39.04 -14.10
CA CYS A 542 -7.50 -39.04 -12.65
C CYS A 542 -5.98 -39.17 -12.41
N PRO A 543 -5.22 -38.09 -12.18
CA PRO A 543 -3.79 -38.20 -11.89
C PRO A 543 -3.58 -38.88 -10.54
N VAL A 544 -2.55 -39.72 -10.48
CA VAL A 544 -2.07 -40.36 -9.24
C VAL A 544 -0.61 -39.98 -9.08
N GLU A 545 -0.29 -39.29 -7.99
CA GLU A 545 1.09 -38.93 -7.65
C GLU A 545 1.61 -39.77 -6.49
N THR A 546 2.92 -40.03 -6.48
CA THR A 546 3.59 -40.81 -5.43
C THR A 546 4.58 -39.93 -4.71
N TRP A 547 4.43 -39.78 -3.39
CA TRP A 547 5.18 -38.86 -2.56
C TRP A 547 5.87 -39.56 -1.39
N HIS A 548 7.07 -39.09 -1.05
CA HIS A 548 7.76 -39.39 0.20
C HIS A 548 7.34 -38.39 1.28
N SER A 549 7.75 -38.57 2.53
CA SER A 549 7.43 -37.63 3.61
C SER A 549 8.05 -36.25 3.35
N GLY A 550 7.26 -35.17 3.54
CA GLY A 550 7.66 -33.78 3.33
C GLY A 550 6.64 -32.95 2.54
N LYS A 551 6.99 -31.70 2.25
CA LYS A 551 6.12 -30.76 1.50
C LYS A 551 6.23 -30.96 -0.01
N HIS A 552 5.10 -31.23 -0.65
CA HIS A 552 4.97 -31.41 -2.09
C HIS A 552 4.00 -30.40 -2.70
N ILE A 553 4.20 -30.08 -3.97
CA ILE A 553 3.33 -29.17 -4.73
C ILE A 553 2.61 -29.97 -5.81
N LEU A 554 1.30 -30.13 -5.65
CA LEU A 554 0.42 -30.73 -6.64
C LEU A 554 -0.11 -29.66 -7.60
N SER A 555 0.17 -29.80 -8.89
CA SER A 555 -0.32 -28.90 -9.93
C SER A 555 -1.37 -29.60 -10.79
N LEU A 556 -2.60 -29.10 -10.75
CA LEU A 556 -3.74 -29.65 -11.48
C LEU A 556 -4.12 -28.75 -12.64
N TYR A 557 -4.38 -29.36 -13.79
CA TYR A 557 -4.91 -28.70 -14.97
C TYR A 557 -6.01 -29.54 -15.59
N TYR A 558 -7.15 -28.92 -15.88
CA TYR A 558 -8.24 -29.58 -16.58
C TYR A 558 -8.94 -28.64 -17.58
N PRO A 559 -8.99 -28.97 -18.89
CA PRO A 559 -9.81 -28.24 -19.84
C PRO A 559 -11.28 -28.65 -19.69
N ILE A 560 -12.14 -27.71 -19.31
CA ILE A 560 -13.59 -27.92 -19.18
C ILE A 560 -14.25 -27.71 -20.54
N GLU A 561 -14.86 -28.76 -21.07
CA GLU A 561 -15.63 -28.75 -22.32
C GLU A 561 -17.14 -28.87 -22.03
N LYS A 562 -17.99 -28.41 -22.97
CA LYS A 562 -19.47 -28.50 -22.90
C LYS A 562 -20.11 -27.78 -21.72
N ILE A 563 -19.80 -26.49 -21.57
CA ILE A 563 -20.36 -25.66 -20.50
C ILE A 563 -21.81 -25.29 -20.81
N VAL A 564 -22.67 -25.38 -19.79
CA VAL A 564 -24.07 -24.98 -19.91
C VAL A 564 -24.14 -23.46 -19.80
N ALA A 565 -24.52 -22.80 -20.90
CA ALA A 565 -24.70 -21.35 -20.95
C ALA A 565 -25.89 -20.90 -20.08
N ASN A 566 -25.76 -19.70 -19.48
CA ASN A 566 -26.75 -19.10 -18.58
C ASN A 566 -27.11 -19.99 -17.38
N TYR A 567 -26.17 -20.81 -16.92
CA TYR A 567 -26.30 -21.69 -15.77
C TYR A 567 -25.08 -21.53 -14.85
N THR A 568 -25.30 -21.66 -13.54
CA THR A 568 -24.21 -21.69 -12.55
C THR A 568 -23.58 -23.08 -12.58
N ASN A 569 -22.45 -23.17 -13.27
CA ASN A 569 -21.69 -24.40 -13.37
C ASN A 569 -20.81 -24.54 -12.11
N THR A 570 -20.70 -25.76 -11.58
CA THR A 570 -19.89 -26.06 -10.40
C THR A 570 -18.80 -27.05 -10.78
N PHE A 571 -17.55 -26.72 -10.46
CA PHE A 571 -16.41 -27.61 -10.61
C PHE A 571 -15.81 -27.94 -9.25
N ASN A 572 -15.85 -29.23 -8.90
CA ASN A 572 -15.38 -29.77 -7.64
C ASN A 572 -14.15 -30.65 -7.85
N VAL A 573 -13.19 -30.60 -6.93
CA VAL A 573 -12.02 -31.49 -6.91
C VAL A 573 -11.99 -32.25 -5.60
N TYR A 574 -11.83 -33.57 -5.71
CA TYR A 574 -11.69 -34.48 -4.58
C TYR A 574 -10.29 -35.06 -4.53
N LEU A 575 -9.78 -35.24 -3.33
CA LEU A 575 -8.45 -35.78 -3.08
C LEU A 575 -8.48 -36.74 -1.89
N TRP A 576 -7.73 -37.85 -1.99
CA TRP A 576 -7.47 -38.78 -0.88
C TRP A 576 -6.08 -39.40 -1.01
N MET A 577 -5.61 -40.01 0.08
CA MET A 577 -4.28 -40.64 0.14
C MET A 577 -4.34 -42.10 0.60
N GLU A 578 -3.48 -42.93 0.01
CA GLU A 578 -3.19 -44.30 0.44
C GLU A 578 -1.75 -44.40 0.95
N ASN A 579 -1.52 -45.19 2.01
CA ASN A 579 -0.21 -45.40 2.65
C ASN A 579 0.46 -44.13 3.23
N GLY A 580 -0.34 -43.16 3.67
CA GLY A 580 0.10 -41.95 4.34
C GLY A 580 -1.05 -40.99 4.64
N SER A 581 -0.74 -39.87 5.29
CA SER A 581 -1.65 -38.75 5.50
C SER A 581 -1.04 -37.45 5.00
N GLY A 582 -1.87 -36.45 4.74
CA GLY A 582 -1.42 -35.14 4.29
C GLY A 582 -2.16 -33.99 4.97
N THR A 583 -1.51 -32.84 5.11
CA THR A 583 -2.16 -31.61 5.60
C THR A 583 -1.95 -30.46 4.62
N VAL A 584 -3.00 -29.69 4.36
CA VAL A 584 -2.98 -28.46 3.55
C VAL A 584 -3.30 -27.28 4.45
N ASP A 585 -2.35 -26.37 4.64
CA ASP A 585 -2.52 -25.18 5.48
C ASP A 585 -3.43 -24.13 4.82
N VAL A 586 -3.90 -23.16 5.61
CA VAL A 586 -4.74 -22.06 5.09
C VAL A 586 -3.97 -21.26 4.04
N GLY A 587 -4.55 -21.08 2.85
CA GLY A 587 -3.94 -20.36 1.74
C GLY A 587 -3.02 -21.19 0.83
N ASP A 588 -2.72 -22.44 1.21
CA ASP A 588 -1.83 -23.33 0.45
C ASP A 588 -2.55 -24.11 -0.67
N CYS A 589 -3.87 -23.92 -0.83
CA CYS A 589 -4.64 -24.37 -1.97
C CYS A 589 -5.19 -23.15 -2.73
N ILE A 590 -4.67 -22.94 -3.95
CA ILE A 590 -5.12 -21.89 -4.84
C ILE A 590 -5.61 -22.53 -6.13
N ALA A 591 -6.82 -22.22 -6.53
CA ALA A 591 -7.42 -22.70 -7.76
C ALA A 591 -8.05 -21.56 -8.54
N SER A 592 -8.11 -21.69 -9.86
CA SER A 592 -8.74 -20.72 -10.74
C SER A 592 -9.40 -21.39 -11.93
N VAL A 593 -10.56 -20.87 -12.31
CA VAL A 593 -11.21 -21.19 -13.58
C VAL A 593 -11.17 -19.92 -14.43
N SER A 594 -10.67 -20.05 -15.65
CA SER A 594 -10.57 -18.95 -16.61
C SER A 594 -11.12 -19.35 -17.97
N GLY A 595 -11.75 -18.40 -18.66
CA GLY A 595 -12.32 -18.65 -19.99
C GLY A 595 -13.07 -17.46 -20.57
N GLN A 596 -13.44 -17.57 -21.84
CA GLN A 596 -14.07 -16.47 -22.58
C GLN A 596 -15.58 -16.37 -22.32
N ALA A 597 -16.11 -15.14 -22.25
CA ALA A 597 -17.54 -14.82 -22.06
C ALA A 597 -18.15 -15.19 -20.68
N MET A 598 -17.32 -15.19 -19.63
CA MET A 598 -17.76 -15.37 -18.24
C MET A 598 -18.45 -14.12 -17.67
N ALA A 599 -19.50 -14.33 -16.89
CA ALA A 599 -20.23 -13.25 -16.21
C ALA A 599 -19.49 -12.76 -14.96
N ALA A 600 -19.47 -11.45 -14.72
CA ALA A 600 -18.87 -10.81 -13.53
C ALA A 600 -19.81 -10.79 -12.30
N GLY A 601 -20.78 -11.69 -12.24
CA GLY A 601 -21.72 -11.80 -11.11
C GLY A 601 -22.51 -13.10 -11.16
N GLU A 602 -22.92 -13.57 -9.98
CA GLU A 602 -23.77 -14.76 -9.83
C GLU A 602 -25.07 -14.54 -10.62
N ALA A 603 -25.31 -15.39 -11.63
CA ALA A 603 -26.63 -15.51 -12.21
C ALA A 603 -27.52 -16.16 -11.14
N TRP A 604 -28.39 -15.35 -10.52
CA TRP A 604 -29.34 -15.82 -9.52
C TRP A 604 -30.21 -16.95 -10.12
N ASP A 605 -30.12 -18.14 -9.52
CA ASP A 605 -30.79 -19.36 -9.97
C ASP A 605 -32.28 -19.44 -9.54
N GLY A 606 -32.79 -18.40 -8.86
CA GLY A 606 -34.16 -18.34 -8.37
C GLY A 606 -34.45 -19.28 -7.19
N LYS A 607 -33.45 -19.96 -6.63
CA LYS A 607 -33.63 -20.93 -5.53
C LYS A 607 -33.16 -20.32 -4.21
N LEU A 608 -34.06 -20.27 -3.23
CA LEU A 608 -33.73 -19.93 -1.84
C LEU A 608 -33.85 -21.21 -1.01
N GLU A 609 -32.72 -21.75 -0.57
CA GLU A 609 -32.67 -22.87 0.37
C GLU A 609 -32.40 -22.32 1.77
N VAL A 610 -33.35 -22.53 2.69
CA VAL A 610 -33.27 -22.10 4.09
C VAL A 610 -33.22 -23.35 4.93
N GLU A 611 -32.13 -23.56 5.65
CA GLU A 611 -31.97 -24.65 6.62
C GLU A 611 -31.92 -24.09 8.05
N ASP A 612 -32.69 -24.70 8.95
CA ASP A 612 -32.68 -24.41 10.39
C ASP A 612 -32.30 -25.69 11.14
N TYR A 613 -31.35 -25.59 12.06
CA TYR A 613 -30.80 -26.73 12.80
C TYR A 613 -31.20 -26.63 14.27
N THR A 614 -31.95 -27.63 14.76
CA THR A 614 -32.23 -27.77 16.20
C THR A 614 -31.46 -28.94 16.80
N THR A 615 -30.94 -28.78 18.01
CA THR A 615 -30.23 -29.84 18.74
C THR A 615 -31.20 -30.88 19.31
N ARG A 616 -30.79 -32.15 19.36
CA ARG A 616 -31.60 -33.26 19.90
C ARG A 616 -32.02 -32.97 21.34
N PHE A 617 -33.32 -32.94 21.62
CA PHE A 617 -33.85 -33.00 22.98
C PHE A 617 -34.05 -34.46 23.42
N ALA A 618 -33.86 -34.73 24.72
CA ALA A 618 -34.07 -36.05 25.30
C ALA A 618 -35.57 -36.36 25.41
N ILE A 619 -35.99 -37.52 24.92
CA ILE A 619 -37.35 -38.04 25.15
C ILE A 619 -37.37 -38.68 26.54
N GLY A 620 -37.77 -37.90 27.54
CA GLY A 620 -38.03 -38.34 28.90
C GLY A 620 -39.38 -37.84 29.38
N GLY A 621 -40.42 -38.66 29.26
CA GLY A 621 -41.67 -38.61 30.03
C GLY A 621 -42.43 -37.27 30.10
N GLY A 622 -43.26 -36.99 29.08
CA GLY A 622 -44.31 -35.95 29.14
C GLY A 622 -44.30 -35.04 27.91
N LEU A 623 -45.21 -35.28 26.97
CA LEU A 623 -45.41 -34.45 25.78
C LEU A 623 -45.85 -33.03 26.18
N ASN A 624 -44.94 -32.05 26.02
CA ASN A 624 -45.29 -30.65 25.84
C ASN A 624 -44.75 -30.20 24.48
N VAL A 625 -45.65 -30.09 23.50
CA VAL A 625 -45.38 -29.51 22.19
C VAL A 625 -45.49 -27.99 22.34
N ASN A 626 -44.37 -27.28 22.40
CA ASN A 626 -44.37 -25.85 22.12
C ASN A 626 -44.39 -25.67 20.61
N GLY A 627 -45.52 -25.20 20.07
CA GLY A 627 -45.65 -24.87 18.66
C GLY A 627 -44.83 -23.62 18.34
N PHE A 628 -43.90 -23.75 17.40
CA PHE A 628 -43.29 -22.58 16.75
C PHE A 628 -44.38 -21.89 15.92
N ARG A 629 -44.71 -20.65 16.28
CA ARG A 629 -45.40 -19.70 15.40
C ARG A 629 -44.38 -18.63 15.07
N ASP A 630 -43.81 -18.72 13.88
CA ASP A 630 -43.18 -17.57 13.27
C ASP A 630 -43.71 -17.41 11.85
N SER A 631 -43.93 -16.16 11.46
CA SER A 631 -44.49 -15.80 10.16
C SER A 631 -43.41 -15.16 9.29
N LEU A 632 -43.00 -15.84 8.23
CA LEU A 632 -42.13 -15.29 7.21
C LEU A 632 -42.97 -14.44 6.24
N SER A 633 -42.76 -13.12 6.22
CA SER A 633 -43.34 -12.25 5.20
C SER A 633 -42.29 -11.92 4.14
N VAL A 634 -42.47 -12.42 2.92
CA VAL A 634 -41.67 -12.06 1.75
C VAL A 634 -42.41 -10.97 0.97
N GLN A 635 -41.79 -9.80 0.78
CA GLN A 635 -42.25 -8.79 -0.17
C GLN A 635 -41.34 -8.75 -1.38
N MET A 636 -41.89 -9.14 -2.54
CA MET A 636 -41.22 -9.07 -3.83
C MET A 636 -41.70 -7.83 -4.59
N LYS A 637 -40.78 -6.97 -5.02
CA LYS A 637 -41.10 -5.78 -5.82
C LYS A 637 -40.95 -6.11 -7.30
N GLU A 638 -41.99 -6.69 -7.88
CA GLU A 638 -42.04 -6.97 -9.32
C GLU A 638 -42.28 -5.69 -10.13
N THR A 639 -41.39 -5.39 -11.08
CA THR A 639 -41.54 -4.26 -12.02
C THR A 639 -41.78 -4.80 -13.44
N VAL A 640 -42.82 -5.62 -13.64
CA VAL A 640 -43.25 -6.02 -14.99
C VAL A 640 -44.77 -6.15 -15.03
N ASN A 641 -45.39 -5.40 -15.95
CA ASN A 641 -46.83 -5.39 -16.17
C ASN A 641 -47.18 -6.49 -17.19
N ARG A 642 -47.88 -7.56 -16.77
CA ARG A 642 -48.47 -8.53 -17.70
C ARG A 642 -49.90 -8.88 -17.26
N GLY A 643 -50.85 -8.53 -18.11
CA GLY A 643 -52.26 -8.89 -17.95
C GLY A 643 -52.49 -10.39 -18.14
N PHE A 644 -53.50 -10.91 -17.46
CA PHE A 644 -53.91 -12.32 -17.54
C PHE A 644 -55.43 -12.42 -17.73
N GLU A 645 -55.85 -13.18 -18.74
CA GLU A 645 -57.18 -13.77 -18.82
C GLU A 645 -57.20 -15.07 -18.02
N VAL A 646 -58.23 -15.27 -17.18
CA VAL A 646 -58.35 -16.44 -16.31
C VAL A 646 -59.39 -17.41 -16.88
N TYR A 647 -58.97 -18.63 -17.19
CA TYR A 647 -59.85 -19.80 -17.37
C TYR A 647 -59.81 -20.64 -16.10
N PHE A 648 -60.96 -20.85 -15.46
CA PHE A 648 -61.09 -21.81 -14.35
C PHE A 648 -61.52 -23.17 -14.90
N ALA A 649 -60.60 -24.14 -14.85
CA ALA A 649 -60.95 -25.55 -14.93
C ALA A 649 -61.07 -26.13 -13.52
N GLU A 650 -62.30 -26.52 -13.21
CA GLU A 650 -62.73 -27.49 -12.18
C GLU A 650 -62.82 -27.08 -10.69
N ARG A 651 -64.10 -26.94 -10.30
CA ARG A 651 -64.79 -27.48 -9.11
C ARG A 651 -64.27 -27.14 -7.71
N ALA A 652 -64.78 -26.01 -7.21
CA ALA A 652 -65.01 -25.82 -5.77
C ALA A 652 -66.25 -26.61 -5.31
N GLY A 653 -66.10 -27.35 -4.21
CA GLY A 653 -67.13 -28.16 -3.58
C GLY A 653 -68.31 -27.33 -3.07
N ILE A 654 -69.51 -27.88 -3.29
CA ILE A 654 -70.80 -27.33 -2.87
C ILE A 654 -70.93 -27.45 -1.35
N SER A 655 -71.22 -26.34 -0.67
CA SER A 655 -72.00 -26.33 0.56
C SER A 655 -72.65 -24.97 0.81
N GLY A 656 -73.97 -24.97 1.00
CA GLY A 656 -74.66 -23.97 1.83
C GLY A 656 -75.39 -22.81 1.13
N PHE A 657 -76.56 -23.11 0.57
CA PHE A 657 -77.76 -22.26 0.48
C PHE A 657 -77.64 -20.74 0.73
N CYS A 658 -77.81 -19.94 -0.32
CA CYS A 658 -78.88 -18.92 -0.43
C CYS A 658 -78.99 -18.42 -1.88
N ARG A 659 -80.24 -18.34 -2.38
CA ARG A 659 -80.65 -17.91 -3.72
C ARG A 659 -80.39 -16.40 -3.95
N PRO A 660 -80.40 -15.93 -5.22
CA PRO A 660 -79.85 -14.65 -5.64
C PRO A 660 -80.83 -13.49 -5.42
N VAL A 661 -80.27 -12.29 -5.19
CA VAL A 661 -80.97 -11.02 -5.42
C VAL A 661 -80.23 -10.33 -6.56
N GLU A 662 -80.90 -10.23 -7.70
CA GLU A 662 -80.58 -9.24 -8.73
C GLU A 662 -80.97 -7.86 -8.17
N MET A 663 -80.09 -6.89 -8.28
CA MET A 663 -80.51 -5.51 -8.54
C MET A 663 -79.57 -4.86 -9.56
N GLU A 664 -80.19 -4.46 -10.66
CA GLU A 664 -79.67 -3.58 -11.70
C GLU A 664 -79.40 -2.17 -11.14
N GLY A 665 -78.38 -1.50 -11.67
CA GLY A 665 -78.29 -0.04 -11.78
C GLY A 665 -77.82 0.72 -10.54
N VAL A 666 -76.56 1.15 -10.53
CA VAL A 666 -76.06 2.50 -10.87
C VAL A 666 -74.54 2.51 -10.74
#